data_AF-A0A8H7PZY5-F1
#
_entry.id   AF-A0A8H7PZY5-F1
#
_cell.length_a   1.000
_cell.length_b   1.000
_cell.length_c   1.000
_cell.angle_alpha   90.00
_cell.angle_beta   90.00
_cell.angle_gamma   90.00
#
_symmetry.space_group_name_H-M   'P 1'
#
loop_
_entity.id
_entity.type
_entity.pdbx_description
1 polymer ?
#
loop_
_entity_poly.entity_id
_entity_poly.type
_entity_poly.pdbx_seq_one_letter_code
_entity_poly.pdbx_strand_id
1 'polypeptide(L)'
;MYVRENVNFEEIGDIGEVWFGEDSVEKMVDWVTDNIEPNTKSIIDLGCGNGHLLLALAENGFQNLHGIDYSPSAVQLAKSVAKQRDMEFIQYQTVDFLNEDDWRQSAVYDIVLDKGTYDAICLDPAQEEAKQKDEDGPKERYVEKVRQMMGTEGSFLITSCNWTREELIRDFGKYFEYSSHVKYPTFSFGGQTGSKICTSNKRHVLHFTYLPCTNSHGCQISEADGKVAPPRFTQCTVSFHTAPNLGTFIHHEWKQHHPYDRAFAILHQPQGMQINKRFIYIVGDFGYRNEHISTFQDHILSAKERIFIAALYIGSSEKELVDTIHTALSKSNSLKVHILIDCLRGTRASKQQSSATLLLPLVEKYPDQVQISLYHTPDLTGLLKKALPQRFNESIGLMHLKVYGFDDSVMLSGANLSTDYFTNRQDRYIKFGDTKDLSDYYCDLLETVGSFSYKLRPPVKIDGAVAPYSLLLENTADPVHKTLEFKSQAYKRMQNFLKKYSSNNENKAPSGSSEHDTVVYPVIQMAPLGIRQDENTTLRILDIIHEHGKSVETDAYWKVHLTSGYFNFTHRYKEYILRTAAKFEFLTASPKANGFFNSKGVSKYLPPAYTLIERQFHREVKRRKRESSITIKEFERPDWTYHAKGLWLYLQGEKYPAMTMIGSPNFGYRSNERDLEAQAVVVTENAGLRKAIHQELELLRNYCEPVTDETFQRKERYVPYGVRIATSLVRSML
;
A
#
# COMPACT_ATOMS: atom_id res chain seq x y z
N MET A 1 -30.22 -14.17 -0.07
CA MET A 1 -29.05 -13.39 0.39
C MET A 1 -28.39 -12.68 -0.78
N TYR A 2 -27.85 -13.40 -1.77
CA TYR A 2 -27.13 -12.84 -2.92
C TYR A 2 -27.93 -11.83 -3.77
N VAL A 3 -29.26 -11.91 -3.85
CA VAL A 3 -30.07 -10.85 -4.51
C VAL A 3 -29.84 -9.48 -3.86
N ARG A 4 -29.80 -9.42 -2.53
CA ARG A 4 -29.50 -8.18 -1.79
C ARG A 4 -28.06 -7.73 -2.00
N GLU A 5 -27.13 -8.69 -2.05
CA GLU A 5 -25.71 -8.39 -2.26
C GLU A 5 -25.44 -7.86 -3.68
N ASN A 6 -26.16 -8.32 -4.71
CA ASN A 6 -26.10 -7.73 -6.04
C ASN A 6 -26.54 -6.25 -6.02
N VAL A 7 -27.64 -5.94 -5.32
CA VAL A 7 -28.09 -4.53 -5.16
C VAL A 7 -27.02 -3.70 -4.45
N ASN A 8 -26.46 -4.21 -3.36
CA ASN A 8 -25.38 -3.53 -2.64
C ASN A 8 -24.13 -3.35 -3.53
N PHE A 9 -23.79 -4.34 -4.35
CA PHE A 9 -22.67 -4.25 -5.28
C PHE A 9 -22.89 -3.15 -6.32
N GLU A 10 -24.10 -3.07 -6.89
CA GLU A 10 -24.45 -2.03 -7.87
C GLU A 10 -24.46 -0.62 -7.26
N GLU A 11 -24.96 -0.46 -6.03
CA GLU A 11 -25.10 0.85 -5.38
C GLU A 11 -23.79 1.36 -4.76
N ILE A 12 -23.03 0.48 -4.11
CA ILE A 12 -21.87 0.87 -3.28
C ILE A 12 -20.61 0.03 -3.52
N GLY A 13 -20.62 -0.93 -4.46
CA GLY A 13 -19.46 -1.78 -4.77
C GLY A 13 -19.13 -2.82 -3.69
N ASP A 14 -20.06 -3.12 -2.80
CA ASP A 14 -19.90 -4.15 -1.76
C ASP A 14 -19.99 -5.55 -2.38
N ILE A 15 -18.93 -6.35 -2.22
CA ILE A 15 -18.80 -7.69 -2.84
C ILE A 15 -19.54 -8.79 -2.06
N GLY A 16 -20.27 -8.45 -0.99
CA GLY A 16 -21.04 -9.40 -0.19
C GLY A 16 -20.19 -10.21 0.79
N GLU A 17 -20.84 -11.09 1.54
CA GLU A 17 -20.21 -11.86 2.61
C GLU A 17 -19.27 -12.96 2.09
N VAL A 18 -18.03 -12.98 2.58
CA VAL A 18 -17.11 -14.10 2.36
C VAL A 18 -17.44 -15.21 3.35
N TRP A 19 -18.29 -16.14 2.92
CA TRP A 19 -18.64 -17.33 3.70
C TRP A 19 -17.38 -18.08 4.14
N PHE A 20 -17.37 -18.56 5.39
CA PHE A 20 -16.21 -19.20 6.04
C PHE A 20 -14.99 -18.28 6.28
N GLY A 21 -15.13 -16.97 6.03
CA GLY A 21 -14.18 -15.92 6.37
C GLY A 21 -12.92 -15.89 5.49
N GLU A 22 -12.31 -14.72 5.38
CA GLU A 22 -11.11 -14.48 4.56
C GLU A 22 -9.92 -15.39 4.94
N ASP A 23 -9.76 -15.73 6.23
CA ASP A 23 -8.74 -16.69 6.71
C ASP A 23 -8.75 -18.03 5.96
N SER A 24 -9.95 -18.52 5.60
CA SER A 24 -10.08 -19.79 4.89
C SER A 24 -9.66 -19.67 3.43
N VAL A 25 -9.99 -18.54 2.81
CA VAL A 25 -9.58 -18.21 1.44
C VAL A 25 -8.06 -18.10 1.37
N GLU A 26 -7.45 -17.35 2.27
CA GLU A 26 -5.99 -17.20 2.33
C GLU A 26 -5.29 -18.54 2.44
N LYS A 27 -5.76 -19.44 3.31
CA LYS A 27 -5.15 -20.77 3.47
C LYS A 27 -5.27 -21.64 2.24
N MET A 28 -6.43 -21.61 1.59
CA MET A 28 -6.63 -22.38 0.35
C MET A 28 -5.77 -21.81 -0.78
N VAL A 29 -5.68 -20.48 -0.90
CA VAL A 29 -4.82 -19.80 -1.87
C VAL A 29 -3.34 -20.06 -1.58
N ASP A 30 -2.89 -19.96 -0.33
CA ASP A 30 -1.53 -20.29 0.11
C ASP A 30 -1.20 -21.74 -0.26
N TRP A 31 -2.10 -22.68 0.02
CA TRP A 31 -1.87 -24.08 -0.33
C TRP A 31 -1.77 -24.27 -1.85
N VAL A 32 -2.69 -23.71 -2.63
CA VAL A 32 -2.67 -23.84 -4.09
C VAL A 32 -1.41 -23.19 -4.67
N THR A 33 -1.04 -21.99 -4.21
CA THR A 33 0.15 -21.27 -4.68
C THR A 33 1.47 -21.93 -4.25
N ASP A 34 1.51 -22.60 -3.10
CA ASP A 34 2.69 -23.32 -2.62
C ASP A 34 2.90 -24.67 -3.33
N ASN A 35 1.83 -25.28 -3.86
CA ASN A 35 1.88 -26.64 -4.42
C ASN A 35 1.71 -26.71 -5.94
N ILE A 36 1.19 -25.65 -6.58
CA ILE A 36 0.75 -25.69 -7.97
C ILE A 36 1.32 -24.51 -8.75
N GLU A 37 1.96 -24.81 -9.88
CA GLU A 37 2.45 -23.77 -10.77
C GLU A 37 1.27 -23.10 -11.51
N PRO A 38 1.20 -21.75 -11.55
CA PRO A 38 0.12 -21.06 -12.24
C PRO A 38 0.00 -21.45 -13.72
N ASN A 39 -1.24 -21.58 -14.21
CA ASN A 39 -1.59 -21.90 -15.61
C ASN A 39 -1.17 -23.29 -16.10
N THR A 40 -0.78 -24.19 -15.19
CA THR A 40 -0.47 -25.59 -15.54
C THR A 40 -1.63 -26.55 -15.31
N LYS A 41 -2.61 -26.15 -14.49
CA LYS A 41 -3.68 -27.00 -13.97
C LYS A 41 -5.04 -26.29 -14.06
N SER A 42 -6.11 -27.04 -14.32
CA SER A 42 -7.49 -26.55 -14.30
C SER A 42 -8.04 -26.57 -12.87
N ILE A 43 -8.65 -25.46 -12.44
CA ILE A 43 -9.16 -25.30 -11.07
C ILE A 43 -10.65 -25.01 -11.11
N ILE A 44 -11.41 -25.74 -10.30
CA ILE A 44 -12.83 -25.47 -10.06
C ILE A 44 -13.12 -25.16 -8.60
N ASP A 45 -13.96 -24.15 -8.35
CA ASP A 45 -14.52 -23.79 -7.04
C ASP A 45 -16.00 -24.17 -6.96
N LEU A 46 -16.33 -25.09 -6.06
CA LEU A 46 -17.68 -25.60 -5.83
C LEU A 46 -18.42 -24.68 -4.86
N GLY A 47 -19.61 -24.22 -5.24
CA GLY A 47 -20.38 -23.23 -4.46
C GLY A 47 -19.63 -21.92 -4.31
N CYS A 48 -19.21 -21.34 -5.45
CA CYS A 48 -18.26 -20.23 -5.47
C CYS A 48 -18.77 -18.93 -4.81
N GLY A 49 -20.08 -18.81 -4.54
CA GLY A 49 -20.67 -17.63 -3.93
C GLY A 49 -20.37 -16.36 -4.73
N ASN A 50 -19.75 -15.37 -4.08
CA ASN A 50 -19.32 -14.12 -4.72
C ASN A 50 -18.01 -14.25 -5.54
N GLY A 51 -17.44 -15.45 -5.68
CA GLY A 51 -16.26 -15.72 -6.49
C GLY A 51 -14.92 -15.35 -5.85
N HIS A 52 -14.91 -14.91 -4.59
CA HIS A 52 -13.74 -14.34 -3.92
C HIS A 52 -12.51 -15.27 -3.89
N LEU A 53 -12.71 -16.59 -3.76
CA LEU A 53 -11.60 -17.57 -3.77
C LEU A 53 -10.90 -17.62 -5.13
N LEU A 54 -11.66 -17.68 -6.23
CA LEU A 54 -11.12 -17.68 -7.58
C LEU A 54 -10.50 -16.33 -7.95
N LEU A 55 -11.07 -15.21 -7.50
CA LEU A 55 -10.47 -13.88 -7.68
C LEU A 55 -9.09 -13.81 -7.01
N ALA A 56 -8.97 -14.32 -5.79
CA ALA A 56 -7.68 -14.38 -5.09
C ALA A 56 -6.66 -15.29 -5.82
N LEU A 57 -7.09 -16.41 -6.42
CA LEU A 57 -6.22 -17.24 -7.26
C LEU A 57 -5.84 -16.53 -8.57
N ALA A 58 -6.76 -15.81 -9.20
CA ALA A 58 -6.50 -15.01 -10.39
C ALA A 58 -5.45 -13.92 -10.13
N GLU A 59 -5.55 -13.24 -8.98
CA GLU A 59 -4.56 -12.28 -8.51
C GLU A 59 -3.17 -12.90 -8.29
N ASN A 60 -3.10 -14.22 -8.04
CA ASN A 60 -1.86 -14.99 -7.94
C ASN A 60 -1.39 -15.59 -9.28
N GLY A 61 -2.03 -15.25 -10.39
CA GLY A 61 -1.58 -15.56 -11.74
C GLY A 61 -2.20 -16.83 -12.36
N PHE A 62 -3.20 -17.43 -11.72
CA PHE A 62 -3.96 -18.56 -12.27
C PHE A 62 -5.04 -18.06 -13.25
N GLN A 63 -5.15 -18.69 -14.42
CA GLN A 63 -6.07 -18.26 -15.48
C GLN A 63 -7.12 -19.30 -15.85
N ASN A 64 -6.84 -20.59 -15.62
CA ASN A 64 -7.79 -21.68 -15.89
C ASN A 64 -8.70 -21.93 -14.68
N LEU A 65 -9.60 -20.98 -14.45
CA LEU A 65 -10.44 -20.90 -13.25
C LEU A 65 -11.92 -20.99 -13.62
N HIS A 66 -12.64 -21.93 -12.98
CA HIS A 66 -14.07 -22.12 -13.15
C HIS A 66 -14.78 -22.12 -11.79
N GLY A 67 -15.80 -21.29 -11.59
CA GLY A 67 -16.65 -21.30 -10.41
C GLY A 67 -18.06 -21.75 -10.76
N ILE A 68 -18.63 -22.66 -9.94
CA ILE A 68 -20.03 -23.08 -10.08
C ILE A 68 -20.80 -22.82 -8.80
N ASP A 69 -22.08 -22.46 -8.95
CA ASP A 69 -23.00 -22.29 -7.82
C ASP A 69 -24.43 -22.63 -8.26
N TYR A 70 -25.24 -23.21 -7.38
CA TYR A 70 -26.64 -23.51 -7.68
C TYR A 70 -27.49 -22.23 -7.75
N SER A 71 -27.06 -21.14 -7.11
CA SER A 71 -27.76 -19.87 -7.04
C SER A 71 -27.41 -18.98 -8.26
N PRO A 72 -28.38 -18.66 -9.14
CA PRO A 72 -28.16 -17.73 -10.24
C PRO A 72 -27.67 -16.35 -9.77
N SER A 73 -28.18 -15.91 -8.61
CA SER A 73 -27.81 -14.62 -8.01
C SER A 73 -26.37 -14.59 -7.46
N ALA A 74 -25.83 -15.72 -7.01
CA ALA A 74 -24.43 -15.79 -6.58
C ALA A 74 -23.49 -15.67 -7.79
N VAL A 75 -23.78 -16.42 -8.86
CA VAL A 75 -23.03 -16.37 -10.14
C VAL A 75 -23.09 -14.98 -10.77
N GLN A 76 -24.23 -14.30 -10.71
CA GLN A 76 -24.36 -12.92 -11.18
C GLN A 76 -23.42 -11.98 -10.40
N LEU A 77 -23.36 -12.11 -9.08
CA LEU A 77 -22.49 -11.30 -8.24
C LEU A 77 -21.02 -11.58 -8.58
N ALA A 78 -20.61 -12.85 -8.64
CA ALA A 78 -19.25 -13.25 -8.97
C ALA A 78 -18.78 -12.70 -10.33
N LYS A 79 -19.63 -12.77 -11.36
CA LYS A 79 -19.34 -12.18 -12.68
C LYS A 79 -19.20 -10.66 -12.61
N SER A 80 -20.04 -9.99 -11.83
CA SER A 80 -20.02 -8.54 -11.68
C SER A 80 -18.74 -8.07 -10.97
N VAL A 81 -18.33 -8.78 -9.91
CA VAL A 81 -17.07 -8.51 -9.20
C VAL A 81 -15.86 -8.79 -10.09
N ALA A 82 -15.85 -9.92 -10.82
CA ALA A 82 -14.79 -10.26 -11.76
C ALA A 82 -14.65 -9.20 -12.86
N LYS A 83 -15.77 -8.72 -13.41
CA LYS A 83 -15.78 -7.64 -14.39
C LYS A 83 -15.21 -6.33 -13.85
N GLN A 84 -15.59 -5.93 -12.64
CA GLN A 84 -15.04 -4.73 -12.01
C GLN A 84 -13.51 -4.81 -11.79
N ARG A 85 -12.96 -6.02 -11.69
CA ARG A 85 -11.52 -6.27 -11.50
C ARG A 85 -10.77 -6.62 -12.79
N ASP A 86 -11.39 -6.46 -13.96
CA ASP A 86 -10.83 -6.85 -15.27
C ASP A 86 -10.41 -8.34 -15.34
N MET A 87 -11.17 -9.21 -14.66
CA MET A 87 -10.94 -10.67 -14.55
C MET A 87 -12.06 -11.48 -15.21
N GLU A 88 -12.67 -10.97 -16.28
CA GLU A 88 -13.76 -11.65 -17.02
C GLU A 88 -13.33 -12.97 -17.67
N PHE A 89 -12.02 -13.31 -17.62
CA PHE A 89 -11.52 -14.62 -18.04
C PHE A 89 -11.91 -15.76 -17.08
N ILE A 90 -12.29 -15.46 -15.84
CA ILE A 90 -12.79 -16.47 -14.90
C ILE A 90 -14.17 -16.93 -15.36
N GLN A 91 -14.34 -18.22 -15.56
CA GLN A 91 -15.62 -18.79 -15.98
C GLN A 91 -16.51 -18.98 -14.76
N TYR A 92 -17.74 -18.48 -14.80
CA TYR A 92 -18.73 -18.72 -13.77
C TYR A 92 -20.04 -19.26 -14.38
N GLN A 93 -20.58 -20.33 -13.81
CA GLN A 93 -21.79 -20.99 -14.30
C GLN A 93 -22.76 -21.34 -13.19
N THR A 94 -24.06 -21.12 -13.44
CA THR A 94 -25.12 -21.57 -12.54
C THR A 94 -25.39 -23.05 -12.81
N VAL A 95 -25.17 -23.89 -11.80
CA VAL A 95 -25.27 -25.36 -11.92
C VAL A 95 -25.72 -25.98 -10.60
N ASP A 96 -26.74 -26.84 -10.65
CA ASP A 96 -27.01 -27.80 -9.59
C ASP A 96 -26.24 -29.11 -9.86
N PHE A 97 -24.94 -29.10 -9.54
CA PHE A 97 -24.05 -30.19 -9.95
C PHE A 97 -24.32 -31.53 -9.24
N LEU A 98 -25.15 -31.52 -8.19
CA LEU A 98 -25.59 -32.77 -7.57
C LEU A 98 -26.57 -33.50 -8.49
N ASN A 99 -27.45 -32.76 -9.16
CA ASN A 99 -28.55 -33.30 -9.97
C ASN A 99 -28.32 -33.21 -11.49
N GLU A 100 -27.36 -32.40 -11.93
CA GLU A 100 -27.06 -32.17 -13.35
C GLU A 100 -25.68 -32.74 -13.74
N ASP A 101 -25.61 -33.47 -14.85
CA ASP A 101 -24.37 -34.09 -15.37
C ASP A 101 -23.84 -33.44 -16.66
N ASP A 102 -24.72 -32.83 -17.46
CA ASP A 102 -24.38 -32.37 -18.81
C ASP A 102 -23.65 -31.01 -18.86
N TRP A 103 -23.61 -30.29 -17.74
CA TRP A 103 -23.04 -28.94 -17.66
C TRP A 103 -21.53 -28.90 -17.94
N ARG A 104 -20.83 -30.01 -17.77
CA ARG A 104 -19.37 -30.10 -17.85
C ARG A 104 -18.83 -30.68 -19.17
N GLN A 105 -19.66 -31.17 -20.08
CA GLN A 105 -19.27 -31.73 -21.40
C GLN A 105 -17.94 -32.56 -21.38
N SER A 106 -17.81 -33.48 -20.41
CA SER A 106 -16.61 -34.33 -20.17
C SER A 106 -15.34 -33.63 -19.63
N ALA A 107 -15.40 -32.36 -19.24
CA ALA A 107 -14.28 -31.67 -18.59
C ALA A 107 -13.93 -32.32 -17.23
N VAL A 108 -12.63 -32.49 -17.02
CA VAL A 108 -12.03 -33.01 -15.79
C VAL A 108 -11.14 -31.91 -15.20
N TYR A 109 -11.23 -31.70 -13.90
CA TYR A 109 -10.44 -30.71 -13.18
C TYR A 109 -9.27 -31.35 -12.47
N ASP A 110 -8.11 -30.68 -12.55
CA ASP A 110 -6.93 -31.08 -11.80
C ASP A 110 -7.07 -30.74 -10.30
N ILE A 111 -7.75 -29.63 -10.00
CA ILE A 111 -7.94 -29.15 -8.63
C ILE A 111 -9.40 -28.81 -8.42
N VAL A 112 -10.00 -29.40 -7.39
CA VAL A 112 -11.34 -29.08 -6.94
C VAL A 112 -11.26 -28.43 -5.56
N LEU A 113 -11.89 -27.27 -5.42
CA LEU A 113 -11.94 -26.50 -4.19
C LEU A 113 -13.36 -26.50 -3.64
N ASP A 114 -13.49 -26.74 -2.34
CA ASP A 114 -14.73 -26.58 -1.58
C ASP A 114 -14.44 -25.69 -0.38
N LYS A 115 -15.20 -24.60 -0.26
CA LYS A 115 -15.15 -23.70 0.89
C LYS A 115 -16.50 -23.67 1.60
N GLY A 116 -16.90 -24.83 2.10
CA GLY A 116 -18.07 -25.05 2.94
C GLY A 116 -19.35 -25.44 2.19
N THR A 117 -19.22 -25.87 0.94
CA THR A 117 -20.37 -26.33 0.14
C THR A 117 -20.82 -27.71 0.58
N TYR A 118 -19.87 -28.58 0.91
CA TYR A 118 -20.15 -29.86 1.57
C TYR A 118 -20.91 -29.68 2.89
N ASP A 119 -20.54 -28.66 3.69
CA ASP A 119 -21.23 -28.36 4.96
C ASP A 119 -22.70 -27.99 4.71
N ALA A 120 -22.98 -27.18 3.68
CA ALA A 120 -24.33 -26.79 3.32
C ALA A 120 -25.16 -27.97 2.80
N ILE A 121 -24.58 -28.81 1.95
CA ILE A 121 -25.24 -30.00 1.38
C ILE A 121 -25.59 -31.01 2.45
N CYS A 122 -24.74 -31.17 3.47
CA CYS A 122 -25.01 -32.05 4.60
C CYS A 122 -26.21 -31.63 5.47
N LEU A 123 -26.69 -30.38 5.32
CA LEU A 123 -27.86 -29.86 6.02
C LEU A 123 -29.16 -30.03 5.20
N ASP A 124 -29.10 -30.63 4.01
CA ASP A 124 -30.27 -30.87 3.18
C ASP A 124 -31.24 -31.84 3.89
N PRO A 125 -32.55 -31.50 4.04
CA PRO A 125 -33.54 -32.39 4.64
C PRO A 125 -33.63 -33.77 3.98
N ALA A 126 -33.36 -33.87 2.68
CA ALA A 126 -33.35 -35.13 1.95
C ALA A 126 -32.28 -36.11 2.48
N GLN A 127 -31.26 -35.61 3.19
CA GLN A 127 -30.27 -36.46 3.85
C GLN A 127 -30.88 -37.30 4.97
N GLU A 128 -31.84 -36.76 5.73
CA GLU A 128 -32.50 -37.51 6.80
C GLU A 128 -33.48 -38.54 6.22
N GLU A 129 -34.18 -38.20 5.15
CA GLU A 129 -35.08 -39.10 4.44
C GLU A 129 -34.34 -40.29 3.83
N ALA A 130 -33.19 -40.06 3.18
CA ALA A 130 -32.36 -41.12 2.61
C ALA A 130 -31.82 -42.06 3.70
N LYS A 131 -31.38 -41.51 4.84
CA LYS A 131 -30.94 -42.32 6.00
C LYS A 131 -32.05 -43.20 6.56
N GLN A 132 -33.31 -42.74 6.57
CA GLN A 132 -34.44 -43.57 7.02
C GLN A 132 -34.75 -44.74 6.07
N LYS A 133 -34.37 -44.59 4.79
CA LYS A 133 -34.57 -45.61 3.74
C LYS A 133 -33.35 -46.49 3.49
N ASP A 134 -32.24 -46.26 4.21
CA ASP A 134 -30.94 -46.93 3.99
C ASP A 134 -30.41 -46.75 2.56
N GLU A 135 -30.60 -45.55 2.00
CA GLU A 135 -30.17 -45.14 0.65
C GLU A 135 -29.11 -44.03 0.70
N ASP A 136 -28.32 -43.89 -0.37
CA ASP A 136 -27.34 -42.80 -0.51
C ASP A 136 -28.05 -41.44 -0.63
N GLY A 137 -27.72 -40.51 0.27
CA GLY A 137 -28.30 -39.16 0.30
C GLY A 137 -27.48 -38.11 -0.45
N PRO A 138 -27.85 -36.82 -0.36
CA PRO A 138 -27.10 -35.70 -0.93
C PRO A 138 -25.62 -35.67 -0.55
N LYS A 139 -25.27 -36.05 0.69
CA LYS A 139 -23.90 -36.16 1.18
C LYS A 139 -23.09 -37.20 0.40
N GLU A 140 -23.60 -38.42 0.29
CA GLU A 140 -22.92 -39.51 -0.42
C GLU A 140 -22.80 -39.20 -1.92
N ARG A 141 -23.86 -38.62 -2.49
CA ARG A 141 -23.87 -38.15 -3.88
C ARG A 141 -22.85 -37.03 -4.14
N TYR A 142 -22.67 -36.10 -3.21
CA TYR A 142 -21.64 -35.06 -3.34
C TYR A 142 -20.25 -35.67 -3.51
N VAL A 143 -19.88 -36.62 -2.64
CA VAL A 143 -18.56 -37.26 -2.67
C VAL A 143 -18.34 -37.98 -4.01
N GLU A 144 -19.36 -38.67 -4.51
CA GLU A 144 -19.35 -39.31 -5.83
C GLU A 144 -19.17 -38.28 -6.96
N LYS A 145 -19.92 -37.17 -6.93
CA LYS A 145 -19.86 -36.12 -7.96
C LYS A 145 -18.48 -35.44 -7.98
N VAL A 146 -17.90 -35.10 -6.82
CA VAL A 146 -16.53 -34.56 -6.74
C VAL A 146 -15.53 -35.54 -7.35
N ARG A 147 -15.64 -36.83 -7.02
CA ARG A 147 -14.80 -37.89 -7.63
C ARG A 147 -14.95 -37.95 -9.15
N GLN A 148 -16.17 -37.80 -9.67
CA GLN A 148 -16.41 -37.82 -11.12
C GLN A 148 -15.85 -36.60 -11.85
N MET A 149 -15.67 -35.46 -11.17
CA MET A 149 -15.12 -34.23 -11.74
C MET A 149 -13.60 -34.20 -11.81
N MET A 150 -12.92 -35.18 -11.18
CA MET A 150 -11.48 -35.17 -10.99
C MET A 150 -10.74 -36.21 -11.81
N GLY A 151 -9.52 -35.85 -12.22
CA GLY A 151 -8.60 -36.75 -12.89
C GLY A 151 -7.93 -37.70 -11.90
N THR A 152 -7.24 -38.71 -12.42
CA THR A 152 -6.56 -39.72 -11.59
C THR A 152 -5.40 -39.16 -10.75
N GLU A 153 -4.88 -37.98 -11.11
CA GLU A 153 -3.85 -37.24 -10.35
C GLU A 153 -4.40 -35.95 -9.72
N GLY A 154 -5.73 -35.85 -9.60
CA GLY A 154 -6.39 -34.65 -9.10
C GLY A 154 -6.20 -34.44 -7.59
N SER A 155 -6.22 -33.17 -7.17
CA SER A 155 -6.23 -32.76 -5.77
C SER A 155 -7.56 -32.14 -5.37
N PHE A 156 -8.11 -32.56 -4.24
CA PHE A 156 -9.32 -31.99 -3.64
C PHE A 156 -8.96 -31.24 -2.36
N LEU A 157 -9.35 -29.98 -2.29
CA LEU A 157 -9.15 -29.12 -1.14
C LEU A 157 -10.50 -28.75 -0.55
N ILE A 158 -10.73 -29.12 0.71
CA ILE A 158 -11.99 -28.83 1.40
C ILE A 158 -11.74 -28.06 2.69
N THR A 159 -12.49 -26.98 2.87
CA THR A 159 -12.65 -26.30 4.15
C THR A 159 -14.03 -26.58 4.72
N SER A 160 -14.09 -27.25 5.88
CA SER A 160 -15.36 -27.53 6.56
C SER A 160 -15.34 -27.07 8.02
N CYS A 161 -16.50 -26.65 8.53
CA CYS A 161 -16.70 -26.26 9.92
C CYS A 161 -17.69 -27.13 10.71
N ASN A 162 -18.50 -27.95 10.03
CA ASN A 162 -19.45 -28.87 10.65
C ASN A 162 -18.84 -30.27 10.90
N TRP A 163 -17.75 -30.61 10.22
CA TRP A 163 -17.15 -31.94 10.28
C TRP A 163 -15.73 -31.89 10.84
N THR A 164 -15.39 -32.86 11.68
CA THR A 164 -14.02 -33.06 12.13
C THR A 164 -13.16 -33.65 11.02
N ARG A 165 -11.84 -33.55 11.17
CA ARG A 165 -10.89 -34.16 10.22
C ARG A 165 -11.16 -35.65 10.03
N GLU A 166 -11.34 -36.39 11.12
CA GLU A 166 -11.54 -37.84 11.08
C GLU A 166 -12.85 -38.21 10.38
N GLU A 167 -13.90 -37.41 10.53
CA GLU A 167 -15.18 -37.62 9.84
C GLU A 167 -15.06 -37.34 8.34
N LEU A 168 -14.36 -36.28 7.94
CA LEU A 168 -14.09 -36.00 6.53
C LEU A 168 -13.24 -37.10 5.89
N ILE A 169 -12.20 -37.60 6.59
CA ILE A 169 -11.40 -38.73 6.10
C ILE A 169 -12.27 -39.97 5.92
N ARG A 170 -13.19 -40.24 6.84
CA ARG A 170 -14.12 -41.37 6.73
C ARG A 170 -15.09 -41.19 5.55
N ASP A 171 -15.67 -40.01 5.41
CA ASP A 171 -16.71 -39.73 4.41
C ASP A 171 -16.14 -39.73 2.98
N PHE A 172 -14.93 -39.18 2.78
CA PHE A 172 -14.26 -39.13 1.48
C PHE A 172 -13.37 -40.35 1.19
N GLY A 173 -13.06 -41.15 2.22
CA GLY A 173 -12.10 -42.26 2.16
C GLY A 173 -12.44 -43.38 1.16
N LYS A 174 -13.69 -43.44 0.67
CA LYS A 174 -14.10 -44.37 -0.38
C LYS A 174 -13.35 -44.13 -1.70
N TYR A 175 -13.04 -42.87 -2.02
CA TYR A 175 -12.43 -42.48 -3.30
C TYR A 175 -11.13 -41.69 -3.16
N PHE A 176 -10.86 -41.16 -1.98
CA PHE A 176 -9.76 -40.24 -1.75
C PHE A 176 -8.84 -40.72 -0.63
N GLU A 177 -7.54 -40.53 -0.83
CA GLU A 177 -6.52 -40.65 0.19
C GLU A 177 -6.28 -39.30 0.84
N TYR A 178 -6.25 -39.28 2.17
CA TYR A 178 -5.90 -38.09 2.92
C TYR A 178 -4.40 -37.80 2.79
N SER A 179 -4.04 -36.60 2.33
CA SER A 179 -2.65 -36.19 2.15
C SER A 179 -2.17 -35.29 3.29
N SER A 180 -2.82 -34.13 3.47
CA SER A 180 -2.36 -33.13 4.44
C SER A 180 -3.50 -32.26 4.97
N HIS A 181 -3.21 -31.45 5.99
CA HIS A 181 -4.15 -30.45 6.50
C HIS A 181 -3.44 -29.20 7.00
N VAL A 182 -4.13 -28.07 6.91
CA VAL A 182 -3.67 -26.84 7.54
C VAL A 182 -4.03 -26.87 9.02
N LYS A 183 -3.03 -26.84 9.89
CA LYS A 183 -3.20 -26.86 11.35
C LYS A 183 -3.83 -25.55 11.85
N TYR A 184 -4.84 -25.67 12.69
CA TYR A 184 -5.42 -24.56 13.45
C TYR A 184 -4.90 -24.60 14.90
N PRO A 185 -4.72 -23.45 15.57
CA PRO A 185 -4.29 -23.44 16.96
C PRO A 185 -5.32 -24.16 17.84
N THR A 186 -4.86 -25.15 18.59
CA THR A 186 -5.64 -25.83 19.63
C THR A 186 -5.04 -25.51 21.00
N PHE A 187 -5.89 -25.25 21.99
CA PHE A 187 -5.46 -25.05 23.38
C PHE A 187 -5.81 -26.29 24.21
N SER A 188 -4.86 -26.77 25.02
CA SER A 188 -5.06 -27.91 25.92
C SER A 188 -5.11 -27.44 27.37
N PHE A 189 -6.12 -27.89 28.12
CA PHE A 189 -6.26 -27.65 29.55
C PHE A 189 -6.70 -28.94 30.25
N GLY A 190 -5.95 -29.40 31.26
CA GLY A 190 -6.29 -30.60 32.03
C GLY A 190 -6.29 -31.92 31.26
N GLY A 191 -5.51 -32.04 30.18
CA GLY A 191 -5.45 -33.24 29.34
C GLY A 191 -6.54 -33.33 28.26
N GLN A 192 -7.43 -32.32 28.17
CA GLN A 192 -8.39 -32.18 27.08
C GLN A 192 -8.14 -30.91 26.28
N THR A 193 -8.38 -30.97 24.97
CA THR A 193 -8.08 -29.90 24.01
C THR A 193 -9.37 -29.23 23.55
N GLY A 194 -9.54 -27.93 23.82
CA GLY A 194 -10.75 -27.14 23.52
C GLY A 194 -10.55 -25.61 23.61
N SER A 195 -11.42 -24.83 22.94
CA SER A 195 -11.42 -23.35 22.86
C SER A 195 -12.57 -22.72 23.68
N LYS A 196 -12.42 -21.46 24.14
CA LYS A 196 -13.35 -20.79 25.08
C LYS A 196 -14.52 -20.06 24.39
N ILE A 197 -15.74 -20.46 24.79
CA ILE A 197 -17.08 -19.87 24.62
C ILE A 197 -17.86 -20.35 23.37
N CYS A 198 -18.89 -21.18 23.63
CA CYS A 198 -19.90 -21.79 22.75
C CYS A 198 -19.43 -22.30 21.38
N THR A 199 -19.21 -23.62 21.30
CA THR A 199 -19.14 -24.45 20.08
C THR A 199 -20.11 -23.95 19.00
N SER A 200 -19.68 -23.55 17.80
CA SER A 200 -19.11 -24.38 16.75
C SER A 200 -18.24 -23.54 15.79
N ASN A 201 -17.03 -24.02 15.50
CA ASN A 201 -16.31 -23.79 14.24
C ASN A 201 -14.92 -24.41 14.37
N LYS A 202 -14.85 -25.74 14.29
CA LYS A 202 -13.59 -26.41 13.99
C LYS A 202 -13.41 -26.31 12.48
N ARG A 203 -12.87 -25.18 12.00
CA ARG A 203 -12.50 -25.08 10.58
C ARG A 203 -11.26 -25.93 10.35
N HIS A 204 -11.31 -26.85 9.40
CA HIS A 204 -10.16 -27.61 8.93
C HIS A 204 -10.03 -27.43 7.42
N VAL A 205 -8.83 -27.13 6.92
CA VAL A 205 -8.54 -27.23 5.48
C VAL A 205 -7.83 -28.56 5.28
N LEU A 206 -8.47 -29.48 4.59
CA LEU A 206 -7.92 -30.80 4.28
C LEU A 206 -7.60 -30.89 2.80
N HIS A 207 -6.53 -31.60 2.50
CA HIS A 207 -6.13 -31.95 1.15
C HIS A 207 -6.20 -33.46 0.98
N PHE A 208 -6.90 -33.85 -0.09
CA PHE A 208 -7.15 -35.21 -0.49
C PHE A 208 -6.60 -35.45 -1.89
N THR A 209 -5.97 -36.60 -2.10
CA THR A 209 -5.50 -37.09 -3.41
C THR A 209 -6.35 -38.26 -3.86
N TYR A 210 -6.59 -38.38 -5.15
CA TYR A 210 -7.40 -39.46 -5.70
C TYR A 210 -6.74 -40.84 -5.54
N LEU A 211 -7.54 -41.88 -5.22
CA LEU A 211 -7.08 -43.28 -5.16
C LEU A 211 -7.19 -43.95 -6.55
N PRO A 212 -6.08 -44.35 -7.20
CA PRO A 212 -6.16 -45.15 -8.42
C PRO A 212 -6.76 -46.54 -8.10
N CYS A 213 -7.82 -46.92 -8.83
CA CYS A 213 -8.45 -48.23 -8.68
C CYS A 213 -7.48 -49.32 -9.14
N THR A 214 -6.94 -50.11 -8.23
CA THR A 214 -6.18 -51.32 -8.57
C THR A 214 -7.05 -52.56 -8.34
N ASN A 215 -7.64 -53.11 -9.42
CA ASN A 215 -7.69 -54.56 -9.64
C ASN A 215 -8.18 -54.95 -11.06
N SER A 216 -7.26 -55.63 -11.76
CA SER A 216 -7.45 -56.76 -12.69
C SER A 216 -8.59 -56.74 -13.72
N HIS A 217 -8.25 -56.50 -14.98
CA HIS A 217 -8.24 -57.54 -16.04
C HIS A 217 -7.65 -57.00 -17.36
N GLY A 218 -6.80 -57.81 -18.00
CA GLY A 218 -6.63 -57.81 -19.45
C GLY A 218 -5.68 -56.77 -20.04
N CYS A 219 -4.38 -57.10 -20.02
CA CYS A 219 -3.41 -56.59 -20.99
C CYS A 219 -3.86 -56.97 -22.42
N GLN A 220 -4.10 -56.00 -23.29
CA GLN A 220 -3.74 -56.08 -24.72
C GLN A 220 -3.39 -54.69 -25.26
N ILE A 221 -2.13 -54.57 -25.68
CA ILE A 221 -1.62 -53.51 -26.54
C ILE A 221 -2.11 -53.82 -27.95
N SER A 222 -2.73 -52.86 -28.63
CA SER A 222 -2.82 -52.87 -30.09
C SER A 222 -2.38 -51.52 -30.64
N GLU A 223 -1.33 -51.57 -31.45
CA GLU A 223 -0.89 -50.51 -32.36
C GLU A 223 -1.97 -50.19 -33.40
N ALA A 224 -2.10 -48.91 -33.77
CA ALA A 224 -2.39 -48.51 -35.15
C ALA A 224 -2.16 -47.00 -35.36
N ASP A 225 -1.43 -46.72 -36.43
CA ASP A 225 -1.09 -45.43 -37.02
C ASP A 225 -2.28 -44.48 -37.27
N GLY A 226 -1.97 -43.18 -37.32
CA GLY A 226 -2.88 -42.22 -37.94
C GLY A 226 -2.47 -40.76 -37.81
N LYS A 227 -1.53 -40.31 -38.66
CA LYS A 227 -1.23 -38.89 -38.90
C LYS A 227 -2.50 -38.11 -39.25
N VAL A 228 -2.82 -37.03 -38.52
CA VAL A 228 -3.37 -35.77 -39.07
C VAL A 228 -2.95 -34.61 -38.15
N ALA A 229 -2.29 -33.60 -38.71
CA ALA A 229 -2.01 -32.33 -38.03
C ALA A 229 -3.24 -31.39 -38.13
N PRO A 230 -3.57 -30.60 -37.08
CA PRO A 230 -4.42 -29.43 -37.21
C PRO A 230 -3.63 -28.11 -37.00
N PRO A 231 -4.23 -26.96 -37.35
CA PRO A 231 -3.54 -25.87 -38.03
C PRO A 231 -2.86 -24.87 -37.10
N ARG A 232 -1.84 -24.19 -37.65
CA ARG A 232 -1.34 -22.93 -37.12
C ARG A 232 -2.49 -21.93 -37.06
N PHE A 233 -2.92 -21.55 -35.86
CA PHE A 233 -3.64 -20.31 -35.66
C PHE A 233 -2.63 -19.21 -35.35
N THR A 234 -2.55 -18.28 -36.30
CA THR A 234 -1.98 -16.94 -36.18
C THR A 234 -2.45 -16.26 -34.89
N GLN A 235 -1.50 -15.73 -34.12
CA GLN A 235 -1.74 -14.76 -33.06
C GLN A 235 -2.57 -13.59 -33.62
N CYS A 236 -3.80 -13.44 -33.17
CA CYS A 236 -4.47 -12.14 -33.14
C CYS A 236 -4.00 -11.43 -31.87
N THR A 237 -2.97 -10.61 -31.99
CA THR A 237 -2.64 -9.60 -30.98
C THR A 237 -3.67 -8.47 -31.13
N VAL A 238 -4.59 -8.35 -30.18
CA VAL A 238 -5.44 -7.15 -30.09
C VAL A 238 -4.56 -6.05 -29.48
N SER A 239 -4.00 -5.22 -30.35
CA SER A 239 -3.34 -3.98 -29.98
C SER A 239 -4.38 -2.94 -29.58
N PHE A 240 -4.31 -2.44 -28.34
CA PHE A 240 -4.99 -1.20 -27.99
C PHE A 240 -4.39 -0.07 -28.84
N HIS A 241 -5.26 0.69 -29.52
CA HIS A 241 -4.84 1.83 -30.31
C HIS A 241 -4.10 2.84 -29.43
N THR A 242 -2.80 2.98 -29.72
CA THR A 242 -2.04 4.16 -29.33
C THR A 242 -2.66 5.39 -29.98
N ALA A 243 -2.97 6.40 -29.18
CA ALA A 243 -3.16 7.75 -29.70
C ALA A 243 -1.88 8.17 -30.48
N PRO A 244 -1.99 8.97 -31.54
CA PRO A 244 -0.95 9.05 -32.55
C PRO A 244 0.30 9.77 -32.05
N ASN A 245 1.45 9.15 -32.35
CA ASN A 245 2.78 9.73 -32.48
C ASN A 245 3.36 10.54 -31.31
N LEU A 246 3.94 9.83 -30.34
CA LEU A 246 5.09 10.31 -29.54
C LEU A 246 6.22 9.26 -29.43
N GLY A 247 6.08 8.11 -30.09
CA GLY A 247 6.86 6.90 -29.81
C GLY A 247 8.23 6.75 -30.52
N THR A 248 8.71 7.73 -31.27
CA THR A 248 9.94 7.59 -32.08
C THR A 248 11.12 8.46 -31.65
N PHE A 249 11.03 9.28 -30.60
CA PHE A 249 12.10 10.24 -30.25
C PHE A 249 13.07 9.80 -29.14
N ILE A 250 12.76 8.78 -28.33
CA ILE A 250 13.31 8.79 -26.96
C ILE A 250 14.52 7.87 -26.73
N HIS A 251 14.78 6.90 -27.60
CA HIS A 251 15.78 5.84 -27.33
C HIS A 251 17.25 6.32 -27.36
N HIS A 252 17.54 7.46 -28.00
CA HIS A 252 18.89 8.06 -28.06
C HIS A 252 18.99 9.47 -27.47
N GLU A 253 17.87 10.12 -27.14
CA GLU A 253 17.87 11.55 -26.82
C GLU A 253 17.64 11.91 -25.34
N TRP A 254 17.19 10.99 -24.46
CA TRP A 254 16.91 11.36 -23.05
C TRP A 254 18.15 11.84 -22.26
N LYS A 255 19.36 11.46 -22.70
CA LYS A 255 20.64 11.99 -22.22
C LYS A 255 21.03 13.35 -22.84
N GLN A 256 20.53 13.63 -24.04
CA GLN A 256 20.82 14.86 -24.80
C GLN A 256 19.82 15.98 -24.48
N HIS A 257 18.68 15.63 -23.89
CA HIS A 257 17.62 16.56 -23.50
C HIS A 257 17.92 17.28 -22.19
N HIS A 258 17.71 18.60 -22.19
CA HIS A 258 17.91 19.50 -21.04
C HIS A 258 17.05 19.04 -19.84
N PRO A 259 17.39 19.34 -18.58
CA PRO A 259 16.64 18.89 -17.40
C PRO A 259 15.17 19.33 -17.45
N TYR A 260 14.94 20.50 -18.05
CA TYR A 260 13.61 21.03 -18.38
C TYR A 260 12.79 20.03 -19.21
N ASP A 261 13.35 19.52 -20.30
CA ASP A 261 12.64 18.64 -21.23
C ASP A 261 12.36 17.27 -20.60
N ARG A 262 13.29 16.77 -19.78
CA ARG A 262 13.09 15.54 -19.00
C ARG A 262 11.97 15.68 -17.97
N ALA A 263 12.01 16.76 -17.20
CA ALA A 263 10.95 17.08 -16.25
C ALA A 263 9.62 17.26 -16.99
N PHE A 264 9.61 17.97 -18.12
CA PHE A 264 8.44 18.18 -18.95
C PHE A 264 7.82 16.86 -19.46
N ALA A 265 8.64 15.91 -19.91
CA ALA A 265 8.20 14.59 -20.36
C ALA A 265 7.56 13.75 -19.24
N ILE A 266 8.03 13.91 -17.99
CA ILE A 266 7.39 13.31 -16.80
C ILE A 266 6.01 13.92 -16.54
N LEU A 267 5.79 15.18 -16.90
CA LEU A 267 4.62 15.95 -16.48
C LEU A 267 3.48 16.05 -17.51
N HIS A 268 3.70 15.67 -18.77
CA HIS A 268 2.65 15.69 -19.80
C HIS A 268 1.75 14.43 -19.73
N GLN A 269 0.57 14.55 -19.12
CA GLN A 269 -0.50 13.55 -19.19
C GLN A 269 -1.63 13.98 -20.16
N PRO A 270 -2.21 13.07 -20.97
CA PRO A 270 -3.23 13.42 -21.97
C PRO A 270 -4.62 13.78 -21.41
N GLN A 271 -4.94 13.51 -20.14
CA GLN A 271 -6.28 13.78 -19.59
C GLN A 271 -6.22 14.22 -18.12
N GLY A 272 -6.78 15.40 -17.83
CA GLY A 272 -7.24 15.78 -16.48
C GLY A 272 -6.24 16.51 -15.57
N MET A 273 -4.97 16.63 -15.95
CA MET A 273 -3.99 17.41 -15.19
C MET A 273 -3.11 18.20 -16.16
N GLN A 274 -3.54 19.41 -16.53
CA GLN A 274 -2.65 20.36 -17.18
C GLN A 274 -1.62 20.84 -16.14
N ILE A 275 -0.55 20.07 -15.98
CA ILE A 275 0.59 20.46 -15.17
C ILE A 275 1.41 21.44 -16.00
N ASN A 276 1.48 22.66 -15.49
CA ASN A 276 2.04 23.78 -16.23
C ASN A 276 3.57 23.68 -16.33
N LYS A 277 4.10 24.18 -17.45
CA LYS A 277 5.49 24.10 -17.95
C LYS A 277 6.59 24.61 -17.01
N ARG A 278 6.31 25.13 -15.80
CA ARG A 278 7.23 26.07 -15.12
C ARG A 278 7.33 25.95 -13.60
N PHE A 279 7.14 24.76 -13.06
CA PHE A 279 7.56 24.45 -11.70
C PHE A 279 9.06 24.12 -11.70
N ILE A 280 9.89 25.14 -11.92
CA ILE A 280 11.34 25.01 -12.06
C ILE A 280 11.97 26.01 -11.10
N TYR A 281 12.47 25.50 -9.98
CA TYR A 281 13.27 26.28 -9.06
C TYR A 281 14.73 25.90 -9.24
N ILE A 282 15.53 26.90 -9.60
CA ILE A 282 16.95 26.80 -9.88
C ILE A 282 17.66 27.09 -8.56
N VAL A 283 18.43 26.13 -8.06
CA VAL A 283 19.16 26.28 -6.79
C VAL A 283 20.64 26.25 -7.07
N GLY A 284 21.29 27.39 -6.90
CA GLY A 284 22.75 27.50 -6.90
C GLY A 284 23.32 27.08 -5.55
N ASP A 285 24.39 26.29 -5.62
CA ASP A 285 25.27 25.90 -4.51
C ASP A 285 24.62 25.05 -3.39
N PHE A 286 24.57 23.73 -3.63
CA PHE A 286 24.14 22.74 -2.65
C PHE A 286 25.25 22.45 -1.63
N GLY A 287 25.18 23.08 -0.47
CA GLY A 287 25.89 22.62 0.71
C GLY A 287 25.16 21.42 1.32
N TYR A 288 25.39 20.21 0.82
CA TYR A 288 24.95 18.98 1.52
C TYR A 288 25.62 18.94 2.90
N ARG A 289 24.84 19.21 3.95
CA ARG A 289 25.23 18.96 5.34
C ARG A 289 24.16 18.04 5.92
N ASN A 290 24.58 17.02 6.67
CA ASN A 290 23.70 16.45 7.70
C ASN A 290 23.35 17.61 8.63
N GLU A 291 22.23 18.28 8.37
CA GLU A 291 21.79 19.42 9.17
C GLU A 291 21.36 18.86 10.53
N HIS A 292 22.26 18.97 11.49
CA HIS A 292 22.02 18.66 12.90
C HIS A 292 20.98 19.66 13.45
N ILE A 293 20.36 19.38 14.60
CA ILE A 293 19.40 20.32 15.23
C ILE A 293 19.96 21.75 15.35
N SER A 294 21.28 21.88 15.51
CA SER A 294 21.96 23.17 15.59
C SER A 294 21.79 24.01 14.32
N THR A 295 21.87 23.43 13.12
CA THR A 295 21.66 24.19 11.87
C THR A 295 20.19 24.58 11.66
N PHE A 296 19.25 23.75 12.14
CA PHE A 296 17.84 24.10 12.14
C PHE A 296 17.55 25.30 13.05
N GLN A 297 18.13 25.31 14.25
CA GLN A 297 18.03 26.44 15.18
C GLN A 297 18.70 27.71 14.63
N ASP A 298 19.84 27.58 13.96
CA ASP A 298 20.51 28.71 13.30
C ASP A 298 19.59 29.36 12.26
N HIS A 299 18.85 28.57 11.48
CA HIS A 299 17.88 29.07 10.51
C HIS A 299 16.69 29.79 11.16
N ILE A 300 16.18 29.28 12.27
CA ILE A 300 15.15 29.97 13.07
C ILE A 300 15.67 31.33 13.55
N LEU A 301 16.89 31.37 14.09
CA LEU A 301 17.48 32.59 14.64
C LEU A 301 17.86 33.62 13.54
N SER A 302 18.13 33.16 12.32
CA SER A 302 18.47 34.03 11.20
C SER A 302 17.24 34.67 10.56
N ALA A 303 16.08 33.99 10.58
CA ALA A 303 14.86 34.41 9.90
C ALA A 303 14.39 35.83 10.30
N LYS A 304 13.90 36.60 9.32
CA LYS A 304 13.53 38.02 9.49
C LYS A 304 12.05 38.31 9.25
N GLU A 305 11.43 37.60 8.31
CA GLU A 305 10.07 37.87 7.85
C GLU A 305 9.12 36.75 8.25
N ARG A 306 9.49 35.49 8.00
CA ARG A 306 8.61 34.34 8.25
C ARG A 306 9.33 33.05 8.61
N ILE A 307 8.69 32.28 9.48
CA ILE A 307 9.01 30.89 9.76
C ILE A 307 7.72 30.08 9.56
N PHE A 308 7.76 29.03 8.76
CA PHE A 308 6.63 28.12 8.61
C PHE A 308 7.05 26.67 8.81
N ILE A 309 6.34 25.93 9.64
CA ILE A 309 6.71 24.57 10.04
C ILE A 309 5.49 23.66 9.89
N ALA A 310 5.58 22.66 9.03
CA ALA A 310 4.65 21.53 9.00
C ALA A 310 5.37 20.28 9.48
N ALA A 311 4.82 19.63 10.50
CA ALA A 311 5.33 18.37 11.02
C ALA A 311 4.17 17.53 11.55
N LEU A 312 4.32 16.20 11.65
CA LEU A 312 3.26 15.39 12.25
C LEU A 312 2.96 15.83 13.69
N TYR A 313 4.02 16.10 14.44
CA TYR A 313 4.00 16.66 15.78
C TYR A 313 5.37 17.27 16.11
N ILE A 314 5.41 18.08 17.17
CA ILE A 314 6.65 18.50 17.85
C ILE A 314 6.74 17.72 19.16
N GLY A 315 7.87 17.04 19.39
CA GLY A 315 8.08 16.21 20.57
C GLY A 315 7.83 17.00 21.86
N SER A 316 7.13 16.40 22.83
CA SER A 316 6.77 17.11 24.06
C SER A 316 7.99 17.58 24.89
N SER A 317 9.15 16.96 24.67
CA SER A 317 10.44 17.33 25.29
C SER A 317 11.18 18.46 24.58
N GLU A 318 10.76 18.90 23.40
CA GLU A 318 11.49 19.86 22.54
C GLU A 318 11.33 21.32 22.99
N LYS A 319 11.62 21.59 24.26
CA LYS A 319 11.58 22.94 24.85
C LYS A 319 12.60 23.87 24.19
N GLU A 320 13.78 23.34 23.90
CA GLU A 320 14.87 24.11 23.29
C GLU A 320 14.47 24.70 21.92
N LEU A 321 13.72 23.94 21.12
CA LEU A 321 13.16 24.42 19.86
C LEU A 321 12.19 25.59 20.09
N VAL A 322 11.29 25.47 21.08
CA VAL A 322 10.34 26.54 21.44
C VAL A 322 11.07 27.78 21.97
N ASP A 323 12.11 27.60 22.78
CA ASP A 323 12.94 28.68 23.31
C ASP A 323 13.71 29.40 22.19
N THR A 324 14.14 28.65 21.16
CA THR A 324 14.78 29.21 19.96
C THR A 324 13.81 30.08 19.18
N ILE A 325 12.57 29.61 18.94
CA ILE A 325 11.51 30.38 18.27
C ILE A 325 11.15 31.62 19.11
N HIS A 326 11.04 31.47 20.43
CA HIS A 326 10.81 32.58 21.36
C HIS A 326 11.89 33.66 21.24
N THR A 327 13.16 33.24 21.12
CA THR A 327 14.32 34.13 20.96
C THR A 327 14.32 34.85 19.62
N ALA A 328 13.89 34.21 18.54
CA ALA A 328 13.76 34.87 17.23
C ALA A 328 12.63 35.92 17.26
N LEU A 329 11.46 35.53 17.78
CA LEU A 329 10.28 36.41 17.92
C LEU A 329 10.52 37.63 18.83
N SER A 330 11.32 37.49 19.89
CA SER A 330 11.61 38.62 20.79
C SER A 330 12.53 39.67 20.17
N LYS A 331 13.27 39.32 19.11
CA LYS A 331 14.21 40.20 18.40
C LYS A 331 13.59 40.92 17.21
N SER A 332 12.43 40.48 16.72
CA SER A 332 11.78 41.04 15.54
C SER A 332 10.28 41.07 15.75
N ASN A 333 9.68 42.27 15.71
CA ASN A 333 8.23 42.45 15.82
C ASN A 333 7.49 42.19 14.49
N SER A 334 8.22 42.06 13.37
CA SER A 334 7.68 41.78 12.05
C SER A 334 7.65 40.30 11.71
N LEU A 335 8.44 39.49 12.43
CA LEU A 335 8.58 38.06 12.16
C LEU A 335 7.26 37.33 12.41
N LYS A 336 6.75 36.63 11.40
CA LYS A 336 5.56 35.77 11.51
C LYS A 336 5.96 34.30 11.64
N VAL A 337 5.26 33.56 12.49
CA VAL A 337 5.50 32.13 12.70
C VAL A 337 4.19 31.38 12.51
N HIS A 338 4.14 30.46 11.54
CA HIS A 338 3.01 29.55 11.36
C HIS A 338 3.46 28.10 11.53
N ILE A 339 2.94 27.42 12.55
CA ILE A 339 3.16 25.99 12.77
C ILE A 339 1.88 25.23 12.45
N LEU A 340 1.95 24.25 11.57
CA LEU A 340 0.89 23.30 11.24
C LEU A 340 1.29 21.91 11.75
N ILE A 341 0.48 21.34 12.62
CA ILE A 341 0.64 19.97 13.13
C ILE A 341 -0.63 19.16 12.94
N ASP A 342 -0.54 17.84 13.09
CA ASP A 342 -1.71 16.98 13.13
C ASP A 342 -2.42 17.12 14.49
N CYS A 343 -3.75 17.16 14.49
CA CYS A 343 -4.56 17.36 15.67
C CYS A 343 -4.53 16.15 16.61
N LEU A 344 -4.59 14.93 16.08
CA LEU A 344 -4.60 13.70 16.90
C LEU A 344 -3.23 13.49 17.55
N ARG A 345 -2.16 13.75 16.81
CA ARG A 345 -0.77 13.62 17.29
C ARG A 345 -0.35 14.80 18.15
N GLY A 346 -0.71 16.02 17.78
CA GLY A 346 -0.34 17.25 18.48
C GLY A 346 -1.03 17.44 19.83
N THR A 347 -2.21 16.84 20.03
CA THR A 347 -2.96 16.93 21.30
C THR A 347 -2.69 15.76 22.25
N ARG A 348 -2.00 14.71 21.79
CA ARG A 348 -1.69 13.53 22.60
C ARG A 348 -0.69 13.86 23.71
N ALA A 349 -1.14 13.75 24.95
CA ALA A 349 -0.31 14.01 26.12
C ALA A 349 0.61 12.82 26.47
N SER A 350 1.88 13.11 26.71
CA SER A 350 2.85 12.24 27.36
C SER A 350 3.36 12.96 28.60
N LYS A 351 3.27 12.32 29.78
CA LYS A 351 3.63 12.96 31.07
C LYS A 351 2.99 14.35 31.25
N GLN A 352 1.71 14.48 30.90
CA GLN A 352 0.91 15.73 30.96
C GLN A 352 1.32 16.85 29.97
N GLN A 353 2.22 16.59 29.02
CA GLN A 353 2.62 17.56 27.99
C GLN A 353 2.32 17.02 26.58
N SER A 354 1.85 17.87 25.68
CA SER A 354 1.63 17.59 24.25
C SER A 354 2.27 18.68 23.41
N SER A 355 2.29 18.54 22.08
CA SER A 355 2.75 19.64 21.21
C SER A 355 1.89 20.89 21.41
N ALA A 356 0.57 20.72 21.58
CA ALA A 356 -0.34 21.83 21.84
C ALA A 356 0.01 22.59 23.13
N THR A 357 0.22 21.89 24.25
CA THR A 357 0.58 22.57 25.51
C THR A 357 2.00 23.12 25.51
N LEU A 358 2.91 22.50 24.76
CA LEU A 358 4.28 22.99 24.58
C LEU A 358 4.34 24.30 23.77
N LEU A 359 3.49 24.44 22.74
CA LEU A 359 3.46 25.61 21.86
C LEU A 359 2.58 26.75 22.36
N LEU A 360 1.64 26.47 23.27
CA LEU A 360 0.68 27.44 23.80
C LEU A 360 1.34 28.74 24.32
N PRO A 361 2.47 28.72 25.06
CA PRO A 361 3.11 29.95 25.54
C PRO A 361 3.53 30.91 24.42
N LEU A 362 3.85 30.42 23.22
CA LEU A 362 4.17 31.27 22.07
C LEU A 362 2.93 32.01 21.57
N VAL A 363 1.77 31.34 21.54
CA VAL A 363 0.49 31.94 21.14
C VAL A 363 0.05 33.01 22.14
N GLU A 364 0.20 32.73 23.44
CA GLU A 364 -0.17 33.67 24.51
C GLU A 364 0.71 34.92 24.52
N LYS A 365 2.03 34.75 24.30
CA LYS A 365 2.99 35.86 24.36
C LYS A 365 3.04 36.68 23.07
N TYR A 366 2.77 36.07 21.92
CA TYR A 366 2.92 36.69 20.61
C TYR A 366 1.69 36.49 19.71
N PRO A 367 0.49 36.90 20.14
CA PRO A 367 -0.77 36.60 19.45
C PRO A 367 -0.84 37.14 18.02
N ASP A 368 -0.15 38.25 17.72
CA ASP A 368 -0.13 38.84 16.37
C ASP A 368 0.96 38.26 15.47
N GLN A 369 1.93 37.53 16.03
CA GLN A 369 3.07 36.97 15.28
C GLN A 369 2.95 35.46 15.09
N VAL A 370 2.30 34.76 16.02
CA VAL A 370 2.29 33.29 16.07
C VAL A 370 0.91 32.73 15.76
N GLN A 371 0.85 31.83 14.78
CA GLN A 371 -0.32 31.03 14.47
C GLN A 371 0.03 29.54 14.58
N ILE A 372 -0.71 28.78 15.38
CA ILE A 372 -0.59 27.32 15.46
C ILE A 372 -1.90 26.70 14.95
N SER A 373 -1.79 25.87 13.91
CA SER A 373 -2.91 25.17 13.28
C SER A 373 -2.79 23.66 13.48
N LEU A 374 -3.92 23.00 13.75
CA LEU A 374 -4.01 21.57 14.03
C LEU A 374 -5.01 20.95 13.04
N TYR A 375 -4.51 20.29 11.99
CA TYR A 375 -5.37 19.61 11.02
C TYR A 375 -5.98 18.35 11.63
N HIS A 376 -7.26 18.11 11.42
CA HIS A 376 -7.93 16.88 11.82
C HIS A 376 -8.50 16.17 10.60
N THR A 377 -8.25 14.86 10.48
CA THR A 377 -8.79 14.07 9.37
C THR A 377 -10.33 14.08 9.39
N PRO A 378 -10.99 14.26 8.23
CA PRO A 378 -12.43 14.22 8.14
C PRO A 378 -13.01 12.79 8.21
N ASP A 379 -12.16 11.76 8.11
CA ASP A 379 -12.57 10.35 8.01
C ASP A 379 -12.73 9.66 9.38
N LEU A 380 -12.43 10.36 10.48
CA LEU A 380 -12.61 9.84 11.84
C LEU A 380 -13.92 10.36 12.46
N THR A 381 -15.02 9.65 12.22
CA THR A 381 -16.39 10.07 12.59
C THR A 381 -17.15 9.07 13.47
N GLY A 382 -18.26 9.51 14.08
CA GLY A 382 -19.32 8.66 14.62
C GLY A 382 -18.90 7.57 15.63
N LEU A 383 -19.41 6.36 15.43
CA LEU A 383 -19.10 5.15 16.22
C LEU A 383 -17.62 4.74 16.09
N LEU A 384 -16.99 5.01 14.94
CA LEU A 384 -15.59 4.67 14.67
C LEU A 384 -14.65 5.34 15.68
N LYS A 385 -14.85 6.65 15.95
CA LYS A 385 -14.11 7.42 16.96
C LYS A 385 -14.33 6.90 18.39
N LYS A 386 -15.50 6.33 18.69
CA LYS A 386 -15.85 5.78 20.02
C LYS A 386 -15.33 4.35 20.22
N ALA A 387 -15.18 3.58 19.14
CA ALA A 387 -14.80 2.16 19.20
C ALA A 387 -13.29 1.93 19.05
N LEU A 388 -12.57 2.80 18.33
CA LEU A 388 -11.13 2.65 18.12
C LEU A 388 -10.32 3.18 19.32
N PRO A 389 -9.37 2.40 19.87
CA PRO A 389 -8.42 2.93 20.85
C PRO A 389 -7.64 4.10 20.24
N GLN A 390 -7.30 5.11 21.05
CA GLN A 390 -6.70 6.37 20.57
C GLN A 390 -5.46 6.21 19.66
N ARG A 391 -4.72 5.10 19.78
CA ARG A 391 -3.56 4.77 18.92
C ARG A 391 -3.93 4.27 17.51
N PHE A 392 -5.13 3.75 17.31
CA PHE A 392 -5.65 3.30 16.00
C PHE A 392 -6.43 4.41 15.27
N ASN A 393 -6.83 5.47 15.97
CA ASN A 393 -7.38 6.66 15.29
C ASN A 393 -6.38 7.25 14.28
N GLU A 394 -5.08 7.00 14.50
CA GLU A 394 -3.97 7.46 13.67
C GLU A 394 -3.85 6.70 12.33
N SER A 395 -4.45 5.52 12.18
CA SER A 395 -4.40 4.73 10.95
C SER A 395 -5.51 5.07 9.95
N ILE A 396 -6.43 5.98 10.33
CA ILE A 396 -7.50 6.45 9.46
C ILE A 396 -7.00 7.49 8.44
N GLY A 397 -6.07 8.36 8.86
CA GLY A 397 -5.39 9.38 8.04
C GLY A 397 -4.89 10.54 8.90
N LEU A 398 -3.74 11.12 8.58
CA LEU A 398 -3.08 12.20 9.33
C LEU A 398 -2.57 13.32 8.42
N MET A 399 -2.31 14.49 9.01
CA MET A 399 -1.46 15.50 8.37
C MET A 399 0.00 15.06 8.48
N HIS A 400 0.57 14.68 7.34
CA HIS A 400 1.89 14.06 7.30
C HIS A 400 2.90 14.90 6.50
N LEU A 401 2.69 16.20 6.31
CA LEU A 401 3.72 17.10 5.76
C LEU A 401 4.94 17.22 6.70
N LYS A 402 6.11 17.45 6.08
CA LYS A 402 7.41 17.73 6.74
C LYS A 402 8.12 18.82 5.95
N VAL A 403 7.75 20.05 6.25
CA VAL A 403 8.17 21.24 5.50
C VAL A 403 8.62 22.29 6.51
N TYR A 404 9.82 22.82 6.32
CA TYR A 404 10.40 23.80 7.23
C TYR A 404 10.94 25.01 6.47
N GLY A 405 10.24 26.12 6.54
CA GLY A 405 10.57 27.35 5.83
C GLY A 405 11.13 28.43 6.72
N PHE A 406 12.09 29.17 6.16
CA PHE A 406 12.75 30.31 6.78
C PHE A 406 12.94 31.37 5.69
N ASP A 407 12.12 32.41 5.71
CA ASP A 407 12.08 33.47 4.69
C ASP A 407 11.95 32.89 3.26
N ASP A 408 13.02 32.98 2.46
CA ASP A 408 13.08 32.50 1.06
C ASP A 408 13.71 31.11 0.90
N SER A 409 13.97 30.42 2.01
CA SER A 409 14.48 29.06 2.03
C SER A 409 13.44 28.07 2.54
N VAL A 410 13.46 26.85 2.02
CA VAL A 410 12.61 25.76 2.51
C VAL A 410 13.40 24.45 2.59
N MET A 411 13.19 23.69 3.65
CA MET A 411 13.75 22.37 3.85
C MET A 411 12.65 21.31 3.84
N LEU A 412 12.88 20.25 3.06
CA LEU A 412 12.02 19.07 2.99
C LEU A 412 12.71 17.89 3.65
N SER A 413 11.93 17.08 4.35
CA SER A 413 12.43 15.90 5.07
C SER A 413 11.36 14.82 5.20
N GLY A 414 11.75 13.62 5.63
CA GLY A 414 10.85 12.62 6.19
C GLY A 414 10.69 12.71 7.72
N ALA A 415 11.48 13.56 8.38
CA ALA A 415 11.66 13.58 9.83
C ALA A 415 10.58 14.39 10.57
N ASN A 416 10.27 14.01 11.81
CA ASN A 416 9.52 14.90 12.70
C ASN A 416 10.46 15.67 13.61
N LEU A 417 9.96 16.72 14.27
CA LEU A 417 10.74 17.50 15.22
C LEU A 417 10.67 16.87 16.60
N SER A 418 11.45 15.82 16.84
CA SER A 418 11.59 15.15 18.14
C SER A 418 12.98 14.55 18.34
N THR A 419 13.36 14.35 19.61
CA THR A 419 14.70 13.92 20.04
C THR A 419 15.21 12.69 19.28
N ASP A 420 14.36 11.71 18.96
CA ASP A 420 14.76 10.50 18.22
C ASP A 420 15.27 10.85 16.81
N TYR A 421 14.61 11.77 16.08
CA TYR A 421 15.07 12.26 14.78
C TYR A 421 16.37 13.05 14.84
N PHE A 422 16.67 13.66 15.97
CA PHE A 422 17.89 14.43 16.17
C PHE A 422 19.08 13.60 16.65
N THR A 423 18.85 12.35 17.08
CA THR A 423 19.89 11.55 17.75
C THR A 423 20.17 10.22 17.07
N ASN A 424 19.16 9.37 16.92
CA ASN A 424 19.35 7.97 16.56
C ASN A 424 18.25 7.41 15.62
N ARG A 425 17.68 8.27 14.78
CA ARG A 425 16.75 7.87 13.72
C ARG A 425 17.23 8.39 12.39
N GLN A 426 17.65 7.46 11.53
CA GLN A 426 18.17 7.76 10.20
C GLN A 426 17.02 8.22 9.29
N ASP A 427 17.11 9.46 8.82
CA ASP A 427 16.19 10.07 7.85
C ASP A 427 17.01 10.95 6.88
N ARG A 428 16.33 11.71 6.01
CA ARG A 428 16.94 12.56 4.97
C ARG A 428 16.41 13.99 5.03
N TYR A 429 17.25 14.93 4.59
CA TYR A 429 16.95 16.36 4.62
C TYR A 429 17.53 17.01 3.37
N ILE A 430 16.72 17.82 2.69
CA ILE A 430 17.17 18.65 1.58
C ILE A 430 16.68 20.08 1.80
N LYS A 431 17.62 21.02 1.89
CA LYS A 431 17.35 22.44 1.95
C LYS A 431 17.49 23.06 0.57
N PHE A 432 16.47 23.84 0.18
CA PHE A 432 16.44 24.70 -0.98
C PHE A 432 16.64 26.13 -0.48
N GLY A 433 17.86 26.67 -0.68
CA GLY A 433 18.24 28.02 -0.27
C GLY A 433 18.00 29.05 -1.37
N ASP A 434 17.63 30.27 -0.98
CA ASP A 434 17.40 31.40 -1.89
C ASP A 434 16.38 31.09 -3.01
N THR A 435 15.37 30.27 -2.69
CA THR A 435 14.29 29.85 -3.59
C THR A 435 12.96 30.45 -3.17
N LYS A 436 12.83 31.78 -3.30
CA LYS A 436 11.63 32.51 -2.85
C LYS A 436 10.33 31.89 -3.36
N ASP A 437 10.22 31.58 -4.64
CA ASP A 437 8.98 31.06 -5.22
C ASP A 437 8.64 29.64 -4.71
N LEU A 438 9.63 28.77 -4.45
CA LEU A 438 9.41 27.45 -3.84
C LEU A 438 9.02 27.59 -2.37
N SER A 439 9.65 28.53 -1.66
CA SER A 439 9.31 28.87 -0.28
C SER A 439 7.87 29.40 -0.20
N ASP A 440 7.48 30.32 -1.10
CA ASP A 440 6.12 30.83 -1.22
C ASP A 440 5.10 29.71 -1.49
N TYR A 441 5.41 28.78 -2.40
CA TYR A 441 4.55 27.62 -2.67
C TYR A 441 4.23 26.81 -1.41
N TYR A 442 5.27 26.47 -0.65
CA TYR A 442 5.11 25.65 0.54
C TYR A 442 4.52 26.43 1.72
N CYS A 443 4.82 27.73 1.85
CA CYS A 443 4.17 28.63 2.80
C CYS A 443 2.66 28.69 2.54
N ASP A 444 2.27 28.96 1.29
CA ASP A 444 0.87 29.01 0.86
C ASP A 444 0.15 27.66 1.03
N LEU A 445 0.83 26.54 0.79
CA LEU A 445 0.28 25.20 1.04
C LEU A 445 -0.09 25.06 2.53
N LEU A 446 0.82 25.47 3.41
CA LEU A 446 0.69 25.39 4.86
C LEU A 446 -0.40 26.34 5.38
N GLU A 447 -0.48 27.55 4.83
CA GLU A 447 -1.55 28.52 5.07
C GLU A 447 -2.91 27.99 4.59
N THR A 448 -2.96 27.38 3.40
CA THR A 448 -4.18 26.82 2.82
C THR A 448 -4.69 25.68 3.69
N VAL A 449 -3.86 24.72 4.07
CA VAL A 449 -4.24 23.63 4.99
C VAL A 449 -4.61 24.18 6.37
N GLY A 450 -3.83 25.15 6.86
CA GLY A 450 -4.09 25.84 8.13
C GLY A 450 -5.41 26.62 8.14
N SER A 451 -5.92 27.05 7.00
CA SER A 451 -7.18 27.81 6.91
C SER A 451 -8.40 26.95 7.27
N PHE A 452 -8.36 25.65 7.00
CA PHE A 452 -9.43 24.69 7.32
C PHE A 452 -9.04 23.76 8.48
N SER A 453 -8.09 24.19 9.31
CA SER A 453 -7.62 23.44 10.48
C SER A 453 -8.04 24.15 11.78
N TYR A 454 -8.08 23.44 12.90
CA TYR A 454 -8.29 24.07 14.20
C TYR A 454 -7.14 25.04 14.50
N LYS A 455 -7.44 26.18 15.12
CA LYS A 455 -6.45 27.12 15.66
C LYS A 455 -6.27 26.86 17.15
N LEU A 456 -5.03 26.76 17.62
CA LEU A 456 -4.72 26.71 19.04
C LEU A 456 -4.98 28.08 19.66
N ARG A 457 -5.74 28.10 20.75
CA ARG A 457 -6.08 29.32 21.48
C ARG A 457 -5.86 29.13 22.99
N PRO A 458 -5.62 30.22 23.74
CA PRO A 458 -5.61 30.19 25.20
C PRO A 458 -6.87 29.55 25.79
N PRO A 459 -6.79 28.99 27.00
CA PRO A 459 -7.92 28.33 27.63
C PRO A 459 -9.07 29.30 27.88
N VAL A 460 -10.30 28.84 27.59
CA VAL A 460 -11.54 29.57 27.89
C VAL A 460 -12.21 28.88 29.08
N LYS A 461 -12.70 29.66 30.05
CA LYS A 461 -13.48 29.10 31.17
C LYS A 461 -14.82 28.59 30.66
N ILE A 462 -15.09 27.29 30.81
CA ILE A 462 -16.39 26.68 30.54
C ILE A 462 -16.81 25.88 31.78
N ASP A 463 -17.94 26.23 32.38
CA ASP A 463 -18.61 25.49 33.47
C ASP A 463 -17.71 25.05 34.64
N GLY A 464 -16.79 25.92 35.09
CA GLY A 464 -15.96 25.70 36.27
C GLY A 464 -14.75 24.75 36.08
N ALA A 465 -14.61 24.10 34.92
CA ALA A 465 -13.43 23.33 34.54
C ALA A 465 -12.58 24.10 33.51
N VAL A 466 -11.29 24.26 33.77
CA VAL A 466 -10.36 24.94 32.85
C VAL A 466 -9.64 23.87 32.01
N ALA A 467 -10.05 23.72 30.75
CA ALA A 467 -9.27 22.95 29.78
C ALA A 467 -7.89 23.62 29.60
N PRO A 468 -6.81 22.87 29.31
CA PRO A 468 -5.45 23.45 29.21
C PRO A 468 -5.26 24.40 28.02
N TYR A 469 -6.13 24.32 27.00
CA TYR A 469 -6.19 25.19 25.83
C TYR A 469 -7.56 25.05 25.17
N SER A 470 -7.87 25.91 24.20
CA SER A 470 -9.04 25.77 23.32
C SER A 470 -8.63 25.57 21.86
N LEU A 471 -9.45 24.82 21.10
CA LEU A 471 -9.27 24.61 19.67
C LEU A 471 -10.47 25.20 18.93
N LEU A 472 -10.22 26.19 18.08
CA LEU A 472 -11.27 26.91 17.37
C LEU A 472 -11.20 26.65 15.87
N LEU A 473 -12.31 26.29 15.24
CA LEU A 473 -12.44 26.33 13.78
C LEU A 473 -13.03 27.67 13.37
N GLU A 474 -12.39 28.30 12.39
CA GLU A 474 -12.82 29.58 11.84
C GLU A 474 -13.22 29.39 10.38
N ASN A 475 -14.45 29.80 10.04
CA ASN A 475 -14.94 29.81 8.65
C ASN A 475 -14.89 28.44 7.94
N THR A 476 -14.93 27.33 8.66
CA THR A 476 -14.95 25.96 8.10
C THR A 476 -15.86 25.05 8.91
N ALA A 477 -16.51 24.10 8.25
CA ALA A 477 -17.30 23.07 8.90
C ALA A 477 -16.46 22.18 9.84
N ASP A 478 -17.07 21.51 10.80
CA ASP A 478 -16.33 20.61 11.70
C ASP A 478 -15.96 19.30 10.98
N PRO A 479 -14.69 18.86 10.99
CA PRO A 479 -14.24 17.65 10.30
C PRO A 479 -14.80 16.36 10.88
N VAL A 480 -15.25 16.34 12.14
CA VAL A 480 -15.77 15.15 12.84
C VAL A 480 -17.29 15.04 12.70
N HIS A 481 -17.98 16.17 12.76
CA HIS A 481 -19.45 16.24 12.82
C HIS A 481 -20.10 16.65 11.49
N LYS A 482 -19.35 17.30 10.59
CA LYS A 482 -19.83 17.82 9.29
C LYS A 482 -18.86 17.45 8.15
N THR A 483 -18.40 16.21 8.15
CA THR A 483 -17.37 15.65 7.25
C THR A 483 -17.56 15.99 5.77
N LEU A 484 -18.76 15.82 5.20
CA LEU A 484 -18.99 16.08 3.77
C LEU A 484 -18.86 17.57 3.43
N GLU A 485 -19.40 18.44 4.29
CA GLU A 485 -19.28 19.89 4.14
C GLU A 485 -17.82 20.33 4.31
N PHE A 486 -17.12 19.77 5.30
CA PHE A 486 -15.68 20.00 5.50
C PHE A 486 -14.88 19.62 4.26
N LYS A 487 -15.06 18.39 3.75
CA LYS A 487 -14.34 17.89 2.57
C LYS A 487 -14.58 18.78 1.35
N SER A 488 -15.82 19.22 1.13
CA SER A 488 -16.17 20.14 0.04
C SER A 488 -15.47 21.50 0.17
N GLN A 489 -15.48 22.10 1.37
CA GLN A 489 -14.82 23.38 1.63
C GLN A 489 -13.30 23.28 1.52
N ALA A 490 -12.69 22.26 2.12
CA ALA A 490 -11.25 21.99 2.05
C ALA A 490 -10.82 21.72 0.60
N TYR A 491 -11.56 20.88 -0.14
CA TYR A 491 -11.35 20.64 -1.56
C TYR A 491 -11.35 21.95 -2.35
N LYS A 492 -12.37 22.80 -2.19
CA LYS A 492 -12.46 24.09 -2.91
C LYS A 492 -11.26 24.99 -2.63
N ARG A 493 -10.79 25.06 -1.38
CA ARG A 493 -9.60 25.85 -1.01
C ARG A 493 -8.33 25.29 -1.62
N MET A 494 -8.15 23.98 -1.57
CA MET A 494 -7.01 23.31 -2.21
C MET A 494 -7.03 23.45 -3.73
N GLN A 495 -8.19 23.37 -4.38
CA GLN A 495 -8.33 23.62 -5.81
C GLN A 495 -7.97 25.07 -6.17
N ASN A 496 -8.33 26.05 -5.33
CA ASN A 496 -7.91 27.44 -5.53
C ASN A 496 -6.38 27.60 -5.39
N PHE A 497 -5.77 26.94 -4.41
CA PHE A 497 -4.31 26.89 -4.26
C PHE A 497 -3.65 26.29 -5.51
N LEU A 498 -4.12 25.13 -5.96
CA LEU A 498 -3.62 24.49 -7.17
C LEU A 498 -3.80 25.39 -8.40
N LYS A 499 -4.96 26.02 -8.55
CA LYS A 499 -5.23 26.96 -9.63
C LYS A 499 -4.29 28.16 -9.59
N LYS A 500 -4.02 28.76 -8.42
CA LYS A 500 -3.09 29.89 -8.25
C LYS A 500 -1.72 29.55 -8.85
N TYR A 501 -1.20 28.37 -8.51
CA TYR A 501 0.12 27.92 -8.96
C TYR A 501 0.12 27.34 -10.37
N SER A 502 -1.04 26.93 -10.89
CA SER A 502 -1.23 26.62 -12.30
C SER A 502 -1.34 27.88 -13.17
N SER A 503 -2.06 28.94 -12.77
CA SER A 503 -2.39 30.09 -13.62
C SER A 503 -1.35 31.21 -13.62
N ASN A 504 -0.67 31.47 -12.50
CA ASN A 504 0.35 32.53 -12.41
C ASN A 504 1.57 32.29 -13.30
N ASN A 505 1.70 31.09 -13.87
CA ASN A 505 2.91 30.60 -14.50
C ASN A 505 2.80 30.41 -16.03
N GLU A 506 1.70 30.79 -16.68
CA GLU A 506 1.59 30.80 -18.16
C GLU A 506 2.41 31.94 -18.81
N ASN A 507 2.73 33.01 -18.07
CA ASN A 507 3.37 34.23 -18.61
C ASN A 507 4.89 34.41 -18.38
N LYS A 508 5.59 33.47 -17.71
CA LYS A 508 7.04 33.53 -17.40
C LYS A 508 7.90 32.39 -18.01
N ALA A 509 7.83 32.12 -19.32
CA ALA A 509 8.78 31.14 -19.89
C ALA A 509 10.13 31.80 -19.92
N PRO A 510 11.20 31.13 -19.47
CA PRO A 510 12.50 31.50 -19.96
C PRO A 510 12.47 31.27 -21.48
N SER A 511 12.37 32.37 -22.23
CA SER A 511 12.64 32.39 -23.66
C SER A 511 14.14 32.18 -23.84
N GLY A 512 14.59 30.93 -23.89
CA GLY A 512 16.01 30.57 -24.03
C GLY A 512 16.46 29.53 -22.99
N SER A 513 16.65 28.29 -23.41
CA SER A 513 16.97 27.12 -22.59
C SER A 513 18.48 26.88 -22.41
N SER A 514 19.26 27.87 -21.93
CA SER A 514 20.72 27.71 -21.79
C SER A 514 21.34 28.11 -20.44
N GLU A 515 20.58 28.57 -19.44
CA GLU A 515 21.17 29.04 -18.17
C GLU A 515 20.87 28.16 -16.94
N HIS A 516 20.10 27.07 -17.04
CA HIS A 516 19.54 26.39 -15.87
C HIS A 516 19.72 24.87 -15.89
N ASP A 517 20.50 24.33 -14.94
CA ASP A 517 20.88 22.92 -14.90
C ASP A 517 20.04 22.05 -13.95
N THR A 518 19.06 22.61 -13.26
CA THR A 518 18.30 21.94 -12.20
C THR A 518 16.83 22.38 -12.18
N VAL A 519 15.94 21.42 -12.00
CA VAL A 519 14.48 21.58 -11.93
C VAL A 519 13.98 20.94 -10.63
N VAL A 520 13.18 21.68 -9.88
CA VAL A 520 12.50 21.20 -8.66
C VAL A 520 10.99 21.34 -8.83
N TYR A 521 10.27 20.23 -8.79
CA TYR A 521 8.83 20.12 -8.99
C TYR A 521 8.13 19.70 -7.69
N PRO A 522 7.39 20.60 -7.01
CA PRO A 522 6.64 20.22 -5.83
C PRO A 522 5.35 19.45 -6.20
N VAL A 523 5.06 18.38 -5.48
CA VAL A 523 3.85 17.55 -5.60
C VAL A 523 3.20 17.32 -4.24
N ILE A 524 1.87 17.20 -4.24
CA ILE A 524 1.10 16.86 -3.04
C ILE A 524 0.21 15.63 -3.25
N GLN A 525 0.05 14.84 -2.19
CA GLN A 525 -0.91 13.74 -2.10
C GLN A 525 -1.91 14.05 -1.00
N MET A 526 -3.19 14.15 -1.32
CA MET A 526 -4.27 14.37 -0.36
C MET A 526 -5.53 13.65 -0.85
N ALA A 527 -5.48 12.32 -0.94
CA ALA A 527 -6.60 11.51 -1.43
C ALA A 527 -7.92 11.72 -0.68
N PRO A 528 -7.96 11.98 0.65
CA PRO A 528 -9.20 12.38 1.35
C PRO A 528 -9.86 13.63 0.78
N LEU A 529 -9.09 14.46 0.06
CA LEU A 529 -9.51 15.68 -0.62
C LEU A 529 -9.43 15.53 -2.15
N GLY A 530 -9.37 14.30 -2.69
CA GLY A 530 -9.38 14.05 -4.13
C GLY A 530 -8.14 14.53 -4.90
N ILE A 531 -7.00 14.75 -4.22
CA ILE A 531 -5.75 15.21 -4.86
C ILE A 531 -4.74 14.06 -4.87
N ARG A 532 -4.27 13.69 -6.07
CA ARG A 532 -3.36 12.54 -6.30
C ARG A 532 -2.11 12.89 -7.12
N GLN A 533 -1.54 14.08 -6.93
CA GLN A 533 -0.45 14.56 -7.79
C GLN A 533 0.82 13.71 -7.64
N ASP A 534 1.19 13.36 -6.40
CA ASP A 534 2.38 12.54 -6.11
C ASP A 534 2.25 11.13 -6.69
N GLU A 535 1.10 10.48 -6.48
CA GLU A 535 0.86 9.14 -7.03
C GLU A 535 0.93 9.13 -8.55
N ASN A 536 0.24 10.05 -9.21
CA ASN A 536 0.24 10.14 -10.67
C ASN A 536 1.63 10.44 -11.22
N THR A 537 2.40 11.31 -10.56
CA THR A 537 3.78 11.64 -10.95
C THR A 537 4.69 10.42 -10.78
N THR A 538 4.58 9.72 -9.66
CA THR A 538 5.39 8.52 -9.38
C THR A 538 5.08 7.39 -10.37
N LEU A 539 3.81 7.14 -10.68
CA LEU A 539 3.41 6.15 -11.69
C LEU A 539 3.94 6.51 -13.08
N ARG A 540 3.88 7.80 -13.45
CA ARG A 540 4.40 8.25 -14.75
C ARG A 540 5.92 8.10 -14.84
N ILE A 541 6.64 8.37 -13.75
CA ILE A 541 8.08 8.09 -13.65
C ILE A 541 8.33 6.59 -13.88
N LEU A 542 7.58 5.72 -13.19
CA LEU A 542 7.71 4.27 -13.35
C LEU A 542 7.37 3.80 -14.77
N ASP A 543 6.40 4.42 -15.45
CA ASP A 543 6.11 4.16 -16.87
C ASP A 543 7.26 4.53 -17.79
N ILE A 544 7.87 5.71 -17.59
CA ILE A 544 9.03 6.13 -18.38
C ILE A 544 10.19 5.15 -18.16
N ILE A 545 10.39 4.68 -16.92
CA ILE A 545 11.40 3.67 -16.61
C ILE A 545 11.02 2.31 -17.24
N HIS A 546 9.74 1.96 -17.31
CA HIS A 546 9.27 0.76 -18.02
C HIS A 546 9.61 0.83 -19.51
N GLU A 547 9.32 1.96 -20.15
CA GLU A 547 9.51 2.20 -21.59
C GLU A 547 10.99 2.30 -21.99
N HIS A 548 11.84 2.87 -21.13
CA HIS A 548 13.23 3.24 -21.49
C HIS A 548 14.32 2.64 -20.60
N GLY A 549 13.94 1.96 -19.51
CA GLY A 549 14.87 1.53 -18.48
C GLY A 549 15.80 0.38 -18.87
N LYS A 550 15.63 -0.19 -20.07
CA LYS A 550 16.54 -1.17 -20.68
C LYS A 550 16.83 -0.79 -22.12
N SER A 551 18.09 -0.56 -22.45
CA SER A 551 18.53 -0.40 -23.84
C SER A 551 18.67 -1.79 -24.49
N VAL A 552 17.95 -2.00 -25.59
CA VAL A 552 18.03 -3.22 -26.40
C VAL A 552 19.39 -3.35 -27.09
N GLU A 553 20.01 -2.24 -27.47
CA GLU A 553 21.25 -2.20 -28.26
C GLU A 553 22.51 -2.48 -27.43
N THR A 554 22.51 -2.09 -26.15
CA THR A 554 23.72 -2.11 -25.31
C THR A 554 23.60 -3.00 -24.08
N ASP A 555 22.45 -3.66 -23.90
CA ASP A 555 22.07 -4.42 -22.69
C ASP A 555 22.37 -3.67 -21.37
N ALA A 556 22.28 -2.34 -21.41
CA ALA A 556 22.52 -1.51 -20.25
C ALA A 556 21.19 -1.02 -19.67
N TYR A 557 21.19 -0.87 -18.34
CA TYR A 557 19.98 -0.68 -17.56
C TYR A 557 20.03 0.66 -16.83
N TRP A 558 18.86 1.30 -16.71
CA TRP A 558 18.65 2.33 -15.70
C TRP A 558 18.62 1.66 -14.32
N LYS A 559 19.04 2.39 -13.29
CA LYS A 559 18.99 1.92 -11.90
C LYS A 559 18.11 2.84 -11.08
N VAL A 560 17.20 2.24 -10.34
CA VAL A 560 16.30 2.92 -9.42
C VAL A 560 16.64 2.46 -8.02
N HIS A 561 16.97 3.41 -7.16
CA HIS A 561 17.05 3.16 -5.73
C HIS A 561 15.81 3.73 -5.09
N LEU A 562 15.13 2.95 -4.25
CA LEU A 562 13.92 3.37 -3.59
C LEU A 562 14.04 3.05 -2.11
N THR A 563 13.78 4.03 -1.25
CA THR A 563 13.80 3.81 0.18
C THR A 563 12.47 4.17 0.84
N SER A 564 12.10 3.38 1.84
CA SER A 564 10.97 3.64 2.72
C SER A 564 11.25 3.05 4.10
N GLY A 565 10.90 3.78 5.16
CA GLY A 565 10.96 3.27 6.53
C GLY A 565 9.98 2.12 6.81
N TYR A 566 8.94 2.00 5.98
CA TYR A 566 7.89 0.99 6.11
C TYR A 566 7.62 0.34 4.75
N PHE A 567 8.10 -0.88 4.57
CA PHE A 567 7.94 -1.63 3.33
C PHE A 567 6.47 -2.06 3.14
N ASN A 568 5.67 -1.25 2.45
CA ASN A 568 4.27 -1.57 2.14
C ASN A 568 3.76 -0.88 0.85
N PHE A 569 4.47 -1.07 -0.28
CA PHE A 569 4.05 -0.47 -1.55
C PHE A 569 2.63 -0.87 -1.95
N THR A 570 1.92 0.07 -2.56
CA THR A 570 0.63 -0.20 -3.18
C THR A 570 0.75 -1.25 -4.28
N HIS A 571 -0.32 -2.00 -4.54
CA HIS A 571 -0.36 -2.95 -5.65
C HIS A 571 0.02 -2.30 -6.99
N ARG A 572 -0.44 -1.07 -7.25
CA ARG A 572 -0.12 -0.32 -8.47
C ARG A 572 1.38 -0.10 -8.63
N TYR A 573 2.06 0.42 -7.61
CA TYR A 573 3.52 0.61 -7.67
C TYR A 573 4.24 -0.72 -7.83
N LYS A 574 3.82 -1.74 -7.06
CA LYS A 574 4.40 -3.08 -7.10
C LYS A 574 4.36 -3.68 -8.51
N GLU A 575 3.22 -3.63 -9.18
CA GLU A 575 3.08 -4.17 -10.55
C GLU A 575 3.97 -3.42 -11.56
N TYR A 576 4.06 -2.10 -11.46
CA TYR A 576 4.92 -1.29 -12.31
C TYR A 576 6.41 -1.61 -12.11
N ILE A 577 6.84 -1.77 -10.85
CA ILE A 577 8.20 -2.17 -10.50
C ILE A 577 8.51 -3.56 -11.08
N LEU A 578 7.62 -4.52 -10.87
CA LEU A 578 7.83 -5.93 -11.23
C LEU A 578 7.82 -6.17 -12.75
N ARG A 579 7.06 -5.37 -13.53
CA ARG A 579 7.02 -5.47 -15.01
C ARG A 579 8.18 -4.75 -15.71
N THR A 580 8.84 -3.82 -15.02
CA THR A 580 9.88 -2.98 -15.61
C THR A 580 11.19 -3.72 -15.74
N ALA A 581 11.88 -3.57 -16.87
CA ALA A 581 13.16 -4.24 -17.12
C ALA A 581 14.36 -3.60 -16.40
N ALA A 582 14.24 -2.35 -15.93
CA ALA A 582 15.26 -1.63 -15.16
C ALA A 582 15.67 -2.36 -13.88
N LYS A 583 16.80 -1.94 -13.29
CA LYS A 583 17.28 -2.49 -12.02
C LYS A 583 16.74 -1.69 -10.84
N PHE A 584 16.21 -2.36 -9.84
CA PHE A 584 15.72 -1.78 -8.60
C PHE A 584 16.52 -2.28 -7.40
N GLU A 585 16.86 -1.38 -6.49
CA GLU A 585 17.38 -1.72 -5.16
C GLU A 585 16.54 -0.97 -4.11
N PHE A 586 15.93 -1.74 -3.23
CA PHE A 586 15.12 -1.23 -2.13
C PHE A 586 15.96 -1.12 -0.86
N LEU A 587 15.87 0.02 -0.17
CA LEU A 587 16.44 0.21 1.17
C LEU A 587 15.31 0.36 2.18
N THR A 588 15.19 -0.57 3.13
CA THR A 588 14.14 -0.59 4.16
C THR A 588 14.71 -0.78 5.56
N ALA A 589 13.90 -0.60 6.59
CA ALA A 589 14.27 -0.89 7.97
C ALA A 589 14.25 -2.41 8.22
N SER A 590 15.29 -2.96 8.87
CA SER A 590 15.18 -4.29 9.48
C SER A 590 14.14 -4.28 10.60
N PRO A 591 13.64 -5.45 11.06
CA PRO A 591 12.73 -5.49 12.19
C PRO A 591 13.28 -4.78 13.42
N LYS A 592 14.60 -4.86 13.69
CA LYS A 592 15.27 -4.23 14.84
C LYS A 592 15.42 -2.72 14.68
N ALA A 593 15.55 -2.24 13.44
CA ALA A 593 15.59 -0.81 13.13
C ALA A 593 14.20 -0.18 12.94
N ASN A 594 13.13 -0.95 13.12
CA ASN A 594 11.77 -0.43 13.07
C ASN A 594 11.40 0.28 14.37
N GLY A 595 10.80 1.48 14.30
CA GLY A 595 10.41 2.26 15.47
C GLY A 595 9.38 1.58 16.41
N PHE A 596 8.74 0.51 15.98
CA PHE A 596 7.81 -0.29 16.79
C PHE A 596 8.43 -1.57 17.36
N PHE A 597 9.73 -1.82 17.11
CA PHE A 597 10.43 -2.97 17.65
C PHE A 597 10.36 -2.99 19.18
N ASN A 598 9.97 -4.12 19.76
CA ASN A 598 9.74 -4.30 21.20
C ASN A 598 8.73 -3.30 21.84
N SER A 599 7.90 -2.63 21.04
CA SER A 599 6.85 -1.77 21.59
C SER A 599 5.83 -2.58 22.42
N LYS A 600 5.17 -1.94 23.38
CA LYS A 600 4.14 -2.60 24.21
C LYS A 600 2.77 -2.54 23.53
N GLY A 601 1.96 -3.59 23.69
CA GLY A 601 0.59 -3.66 23.16
C GLY A 601 0.53 -4.18 21.72
N VAL A 602 -0.49 -3.76 20.96
CA VAL A 602 -0.74 -4.28 19.60
C VAL A 602 0.31 -3.83 18.59
N SER A 603 0.93 -2.66 18.78
CA SER A 603 1.96 -2.14 17.87
C SER A 603 3.20 -3.03 17.76
N LYS A 604 3.43 -3.93 18.73
CA LYS A 604 4.53 -4.92 18.68
C LYS A 604 4.44 -5.87 17.49
N TYR A 605 3.26 -5.98 16.89
CA TYR A 605 2.99 -6.83 15.74
C TYR A 605 3.24 -6.13 14.39
N LEU A 606 3.56 -4.83 14.38
CA LEU A 606 3.88 -4.10 13.15
C LEU A 606 5.18 -4.58 12.48
N PRO A 607 6.32 -4.79 13.19
CA PRO A 607 7.52 -5.31 12.52
C PRO A 607 7.32 -6.72 11.90
N PRO A 608 6.64 -7.67 12.57
CA PRO A 608 6.25 -8.94 11.93
C PRO A 608 5.30 -8.78 10.73
N ALA A 609 4.39 -7.80 10.75
CA ALA A 609 3.52 -7.50 9.61
C ALA A 609 4.34 -7.02 8.39
N TYR A 610 5.26 -6.07 8.58
CA TYR A 610 6.16 -5.62 7.51
C TYR A 610 7.08 -6.76 7.04
N THR A 611 7.53 -7.64 7.93
CA THR A 611 8.27 -8.86 7.55
C THR A 611 7.46 -9.75 6.61
N LEU A 612 6.15 -9.90 6.83
CA LEU A 612 5.28 -10.67 5.94
C LEU A 612 5.18 -10.02 4.56
N ILE A 613 4.94 -8.71 4.51
CA ILE A 613 4.79 -7.94 3.27
C ILE A 613 6.09 -7.99 2.44
N GLU A 614 7.24 -7.78 3.10
CA GLU A 614 8.56 -7.88 2.48
C GLU A 614 8.82 -9.30 1.94
N ARG A 615 8.51 -10.34 2.72
CA ARG A 615 8.65 -11.74 2.29
C ARG A 615 7.79 -12.07 1.07
N GLN A 616 6.56 -11.56 1.02
CA GLN A 616 5.67 -11.74 -0.12
C GLN A 616 6.26 -11.08 -1.38
N PHE A 617 6.76 -9.85 -1.26
CA PHE A 617 7.38 -9.15 -2.38
C PHE A 617 8.65 -9.88 -2.85
N HIS A 618 9.51 -10.32 -1.93
CA HIS A 618 10.71 -11.10 -2.25
C HIS A 618 10.37 -12.38 -3.03
N ARG A 619 9.37 -13.15 -2.57
CA ARG A 619 8.88 -14.35 -3.29
C ARG A 619 8.36 -14.01 -4.68
N GLU A 620 7.66 -12.90 -4.84
CA GLU A 620 7.14 -12.47 -6.13
C GLU A 620 8.25 -12.08 -7.11
N VAL A 621 9.32 -11.43 -6.63
CA VAL A 621 10.53 -11.16 -7.41
C VAL A 621 11.16 -12.46 -7.92
N LYS A 622 11.26 -13.49 -7.07
CA LYS A 622 11.75 -14.83 -7.46
C LYS A 622 10.87 -15.50 -8.50
N ARG A 623 9.56 -15.52 -8.25
CA ARG A 623 8.57 -16.13 -9.15
C ARG A 623 8.62 -15.52 -10.56
N ARG A 624 8.84 -14.20 -10.66
CA ARG A 624 9.01 -13.49 -11.93
C ARG A 624 10.43 -13.57 -12.50
N LYS A 625 11.36 -14.32 -11.86
CA LYS A 625 12.77 -14.46 -12.25
C LYS A 625 13.51 -13.11 -12.35
N ARG A 626 13.19 -12.19 -11.44
CA ARG A 626 13.71 -10.81 -11.41
C ARG A 626 14.80 -10.59 -10.36
N GLU A 627 15.27 -11.64 -9.68
CA GLU A 627 16.28 -11.56 -8.59
C GLU A 627 17.60 -10.89 -9.01
N SER A 628 17.99 -11.01 -10.29
CA SER A 628 19.19 -10.35 -10.83
C SER A 628 19.02 -8.84 -11.04
N SER A 629 17.78 -8.36 -11.02
CA SER A 629 17.41 -6.98 -11.33
C SER A 629 16.73 -6.26 -10.17
N ILE A 630 16.13 -6.98 -9.23
CA ILE A 630 15.42 -6.41 -8.08
C ILE A 630 16.02 -6.97 -6.80
N THR A 631 16.56 -6.08 -5.97
CA THR A 631 17.20 -6.44 -4.70
C THR A 631 16.61 -5.63 -3.55
N ILE A 632 16.61 -6.21 -2.35
CA ILE A 632 16.17 -5.54 -1.12
C ILE A 632 17.36 -5.56 -0.16
N LYS A 633 17.60 -4.44 0.52
CA LYS A 633 18.57 -4.32 1.60
C LYS A 633 17.90 -3.70 2.82
N GLU A 634 18.29 -4.20 3.99
CA GLU A 634 17.78 -3.76 5.28
C GLU A 634 18.83 -3.00 6.07
N PHE A 635 18.47 -1.81 6.51
CA PHE A 635 19.24 -1.06 7.49
C PHE A 635 19.12 -1.72 8.88
N GLU A 636 20.27 -2.01 9.49
CA GLU A 636 20.35 -2.41 10.89
C GLU A 636 21.59 -1.80 11.54
N ARG A 637 21.38 -0.96 12.56
CA ARG A 637 22.43 -0.41 13.41
C ARG A 637 21.97 -0.44 14.86
N PRO A 638 22.76 -0.96 15.81
CA PRO A 638 22.38 -0.98 17.22
C PRO A 638 21.93 0.38 17.72
N ASP A 639 20.81 0.42 18.45
CA ASP A 639 20.17 1.62 19.01
C ASP A 639 19.68 2.67 17.99
N TRP A 640 19.73 2.36 16.69
CA TRP A 640 19.24 3.23 15.63
C TRP A 640 17.97 2.70 14.99
N THR A 641 17.09 3.61 14.60
CA THR A 641 15.91 3.30 13.78
C THR A 641 16.05 3.89 12.38
N TYR A 642 15.35 3.33 11.40
CA TYR A 642 15.40 3.78 10.00
C TYR A 642 14.06 4.33 9.53
N HIS A 643 14.08 5.48 8.86
CA HIS A 643 12.88 6.19 8.47
C HIS A 643 13.04 7.03 7.19
N ALA A 644 14.12 6.88 6.43
CA ALA A 644 14.28 7.61 5.18
C ALA A 644 13.19 7.23 4.15
N LYS A 645 12.81 8.20 3.31
CA LYS A 645 11.98 7.99 2.11
C LYS A 645 12.61 8.63 0.90
N GLY A 646 12.31 8.08 -0.27
CA GLY A 646 12.58 8.73 -1.54
C GLY A 646 13.01 7.76 -2.62
N LEU A 647 13.30 8.33 -3.77
CA LEU A 647 13.68 7.62 -4.98
C LEU A 647 14.91 8.30 -5.59
N TRP A 648 15.79 7.53 -6.23
CA TRP A 648 16.89 8.01 -7.04
C TRP A 648 16.93 7.26 -8.36
N LEU A 649 17.02 7.99 -9.45
CA LEU A 649 17.10 7.43 -10.80
C LEU A 649 18.45 7.72 -11.42
N TYR A 650 19.17 6.66 -11.77
CA TYR A 650 20.41 6.68 -12.53
C TYR A 650 20.08 6.24 -13.95
N LEU A 651 20.44 7.07 -14.92
CA LEU A 651 20.28 6.69 -16.32
C LEU A 651 21.40 5.74 -16.72
N GLN A 652 21.20 5.15 -17.88
CA GLN A 652 22.09 4.14 -18.44
C GLN A 652 23.57 4.60 -18.40
N GLY A 653 24.42 3.86 -17.71
CA GLY A 653 25.86 4.12 -17.65
C GLY A 653 26.26 5.39 -16.89
N GLU A 654 25.32 6.10 -16.26
CA GLU A 654 25.64 7.26 -15.44
C GLU A 654 26.18 6.85 -14.07
N LYS A 655 27.16 7.61 -13.58
CA LYS A 655 27.79 7.39 -12.27
C LYS A 655 26.96 7.93 -11.11
N TYR A 656 26.19 8.98 -11.35
CA TYR A 656 25.42 9.73 -10.35
C TYR A 656 23.95 9.83 -10.79
N PRO A 657 22.99 9.97 -9.87
CA PRO A 657 21.57 10.03 -10.23
C PRO A 657 21.27 11.32 -11.01
N ALA A 658 20.35 11.25 -11.96
CA ALA A 658 19.83 12.40 -12.69
C ALA A 658 18.55 12.97 -12.04
N MET A 659 17.90 12.18 -11.20
CA MET A 659 16.66 12.58 -10.52
C MET A 659 16.60 11.98 -9.11
N THR A 660 16.02 12.73 -8.18
CA THR A 660 15.62 12.23 -6.85
C THR A 660 14.25 12.75 -6.42
N MET A 661 13.58 12.02 -5.54
CA MET A 661 12.36 12.46 -4.86
C MET A 661 12.64 12.63 -3.36
N ILE A 662 12.19 13.75 -2.78
CA ILE A 662 12.36 14.08 -1.36
C ILE A 662 11.07 14.63 -0.76
N GLY A 663 10.61 14.02 0.33
CA GLY A 663 9.39 14.44 1.01
C GLY A 663 8.94 13.46 2.06
N SER A 664 7.66 13.56 2.41
CA SER A 664 7.02 12.77 3.45
C SER A 664 6.41 11.40 3.06
N PRO A 665 6.00 11.12 1.79
CA PRO A 665 5.37 9.86 1.42
C PRO A 665 6.26 8.62 1.65
N ASN A 666 5.68 7.55 2.20
CA ASN A 666 6.33 6.23 2.33
C ASN A 666 6.11 5.33 1.09
N PHE A 667 5.46 5.84 0.05
CA PHE A 667 5.01 5.10 -1.14
C PHE A 667 4.06 3.92 -0.82
N GLY A 668 3.50 3.88 0.38
CA GLY A 668 2.57 2.86 0.82
C GLY A 668 1.10 3.25 0.69
N TYR A 669 0.20 2.30 0.97
CA TYR A 669 -1.25 2.53 0.91
C TYR A 669 -1.69 3.74 1.73
N ARG A 670 -1.16 3.87 2.94
CA ARG A 670 -1.54 4.96 3.82
C ARG A 670 -1.18 6.35 3.26
N SER A 671 0.04 6.53 2.74
CA SER A 671 0.46 7.77 2.09
C SER A 671 -0.36 8.07 0.83
N ASN A 672 -0.72 7.04 0.05
CA ASN A 672 -1.50 7.22 -1.18
C ASN A 672 -2.99 7.51 -0.92
N GLU A 673 -3.58 6.90 0.10
CA GLU A 673 -5.05 6.84 0.24
C GLU A 673 -5.59 7.69 1.40
N ARG A 674 -4.78 7.97 2.44
CA ARG A 674 -5.29 8.43 3.74
C ARG A 674 -4.62 9.70 4.27
N ASP A 675 -3.32 9.84 4.08
CA ASP A 675 -2.56 10.95 4.65
C ASP A 675 -2.53 12.18 3.71
N LEU A 676 -2.25 13.34 4.29
CA LEU A 676 -1.85 14.53 3.55
C LEU A 676 -0.33 14.53 3.50
N GLU A 677 0.25 14.49 2.30
CA GLU A 677 1.69 14.40 2.07
C GLU A 677 2.15 15.51 1.11
N ALA A 678 3.43 15.87 1.22
CA ALA A 678 4.09 16.77 0.29
C ALA A 678 5.51 16.27 -0.03
N GLN A 679 5.92 16.45 -1.28
CA GLN A 679 7.18 15.97 -1.81
C GLN A 679 7.67 16.90 -2.93
N ALA A 680 8.94 16.80 -3.29
CA ALA A 680 9.51 17.42 -4.47
C ALA A 680 10.22 16.37 -5.34
N VAL A 681 10.06 16.49 -6.65
CA VAL A 681 10.86 15.79 -7.66
C VAL A 681 11.98 16.73 -8.10
N VAL A 682 13.23 16.32 -7.96
CA VAL A 682 14.41 17.09 -8.36
C VAL A 682 15.05 16.40 -9.55
N VAL A 683 15.17 17.09 -10.68
CA VAL A 683 15.87 16.64 -11.89
C VAL A 683 17.04 17.57 -12.13
N THR A 684 18.24 17.05 -12.33
CA THR A 684 19.43 17.90 -12.44
C THR A 684 20.50 17.33 -13.37
N GLU A 685 21.17 18.23 -14.08
CA GLU A 685 22.43 18.03 -14.80
C GLU A 685 23.64 18.57 -14.03
N ASN A 686 23.42 19.32 -12.95
CA ASN A 686 24.49 19.89 -12.13
C ASN A 686 25.37 18.77 -11.54
N ALA A 687 26.60 18.64 -12.01
CA ALA A 687 27.49 17.55 -11.61
C ALA A 687 27.78 17.52 -10.10
N GLY A 688 27.86 18.69 -9.46
CA GLY A 688 28.06 18.83 -8.01
C GLY A 688 26.86 18.29 -7.22
N LEU A 689 25.65 18.72 -7.58
CA LEU A 689 24.41 18.28 -6.96
C LEU A 689 24.19 16.78 -7.16
N ARG A 690 24.38 16.27 -8.39
CA ARG A 690 24.27 14.83 -8.68
C ARG A 690 25.22 14.01 -7.82
N LYS A 691 26.47 14.46 -7.64
CA LYS A 691 27.46 13.81 -6.77
C LYS A 691 27.04 13.87 -5.30
N ALA A 692 26.51 14.99 -4.82
CA ALA A 692 26.03 15.13 -3.44
C ALA A 692 24.84 14.20 -3.15
N ILE A 693 23.85 14.15 -4.06
CA ILE A 693 22.70 13.23 -3.98
C ILE A 693 23.17 11.77 -3.99
N HIS A 694 24.19 11.42 -4.78
CA HIS A 694 24.78 10.09 -4.75
C HIS A 694 25.45 9.78 -3.41
N GLN A 695 26.24 10.71 -2.87
CA GLN A 695 26.92 10.55 -1.58
C GLN A 695 25.91 10.36 -0.44
N GLU A 696 24.79 11.08 -0.45
CA GLU A 696 23.68 10.86 0.48
C GLU A 696 23.17 9.41 0.43
N LEU A 697 22.93 8.88 -0.76
CA LEU A 697 22.47 7.50 -0.93
C LEU A 697 23.50 6.49 -0.40
N GLU A 698 24.79 6.70 -0.66
CA GLU A 698 25.84 5.84 -0.10
C GLU A 698 25.88 5.90 1.44
N LEU A 699 25.68 7.08 2.04
CA LEU A 699 25.59 7.20 3.50
C LEU A 699 24.41 6.40 4.08
N LEU A 700 23.25 6.41 3.42
CA LEU A 700 22.10 5.59 3.82
C LEU A 700 22.37 4.09 3.73
N ARG A 701 23.30 3.66 2.86
CA ARG A 701 23.65 2.25 2.67
C ARG A 701 24.67 1.70 3.66
N ASN A 702 25.39 2.55 4.39
CA ASN A 702 26.53 2.12 5.21
C ASN A 702 26.22 1.00 6.22
N TYR A 703 24.95 0.84 6.61
CA TYR A 703 24.47 -0.18 7.56
C TYR A 703 23.39 -1.09 6.95
N CYS A 704 23.35 -1.20 5.62
CA CYS A 704 22.34 -1.96 4.90
C CYS A 704 22.88 -3.31 4.42
N GLU A 705 22.24 -4.39 4.82
CA GLU A 705 22.58 -5.76 4.42
C GLU A 705 21.55 -6.33 3.42
N PRO A 706 21.97 -7.11 2.41
CA PRO A 706 21.04 -7.76 1.49
C PRO A 706 20.06 -8.71 2.18
N VAL A 707 18.81 -8.68 1.72
CA VAL A 707 17.79 -9.65 2.11
C VAL A 707 17.88 -10.88 1.21
N THR A 708 17.86 -12.04 1.82
CA THR A 708 17.95 -13.36 1.17
C THR A 708 16.91 -14.32 1.74
N ASP A 709 16.80 -15.54 1.20
CA ASP A 709 15.95 -16.58 1.80
C ASP A 709 16.34 -16.88 3.25
N GLU A 710 17.64 -16.93 3.55
CA GLU A 710 18.16 -17.16 4.90
C GLU A 710 17.76 -16.05 5.87
N THR A 711 17.59 -14.83 5.36
CA THR A 711 17.14 -13.70 6.16
C THR A 711 15.79 -14.01 6.79
N PHE A 712 14.82 -14.53 6.02
CA PHE A 712 13.48 -14.87 6.51
C PHE A 712 13.42 -16.11 7.42
N GLN A 713 14.50 -16.90 7.51
CA GLN A 713 14.59 -18.04 8.43
C GLN A 713 15.07 -17.65 9.83
N ARG A 714 15.55 -16.41 10.02
CA ARG A 714 16.02 -15.93 11.33
C ARG A 714 14.88 -15.87 12.34
N LYS A 715 15.20 -16.10 13.63
CA LYS A 715 14.20 -16.17 14.71
C LYS A 715 13.40 -14.88 14.85
N GLU A 716 14.05 -13.74 14.69
CA GLU A 716 13.43 -12.41 14.73
C GLU A 716 12.47 -12.13 13.57
N ARG A 717 12.54 -12.91 12.48
CA ARG A 717 11.64 -12.83 11.32
C ARG A 717 10.40 -13.71 11.46
N TYR A 718 10.24 -14.38 12.58
CA TYR A 718 9.04 -15.17 12.83
C TYR A 718 7.79 -14.27 12.82
N VAL A 719 6.89 -14.54 11.88
CA VAL A 719 5.58 -13.88 11.80
C VAL A 719 4.52 -14.76 12.48
N PRO A 720 3.98 -14.35 13.65
CA PRO A 720 2.93 -15.11 14.32
C PRO A 720 1.70 -15.24 13.43
N TYR A 721 1.02 -16.37 13.52
CA TYR A 721 -0.13 -16.68 12.66
C TYR A 721 -1.23 -15.61 12.70
N GLY A 722 -1.61 -15.14 13.90
CA GLY A 722 -2.61 -14.07 14.04
C GLY A 722 -2.17 -12.72 13.45
N VAL A 723 -0.85 -12.49 13.30
CA VAL A 723 -0.36 -11.30 12.59
C VAL A 723 -0.52 -11.47 11.08
N ARG A 724 -0.42 -12.68 10.53
CA ARG A 724 -0.61 -12.90 9.08
C ARG A 724 -2.00 -12.48 8.63
N ILE A 725 -3.01 -12.99 9.33
CA ILE A 725 -4.43 -12.62 9.13
C ILE A 725 -4.64 -11.13 9.37
N ALA A 726 -4.16 -10.59 10.51
CA ALA A 726 -4.37 -9.18 10.80
C ALA A 726 -3.72 -8.28 9.74
N THR A 727 -2.57 -8.69 9.18
CA THR A 727 -1.84 -7.92 8.18
C THR A 727 -2.61 -7.80 6.87
N SER A 728 -3.29 -8.84 6.39
CA SER A 728 -4.08 -8.76 5.16
C SER A 728 -5.26 -7.79 5.32
N LEU A 729 -5.97 -7.88 6.44
CA LEU A 729 -7.11 -7.02 6.78
C LEU A 729 -6.73 -5.54 6.94
N VAL A 730 -5.55 -5.27 7.50
CA VAL A 730 -5.10 -3.89 7.81
C VAL A 730 -4.02 -3.37 6.88
N ARG A 731 -3.66 -4.11 5.81
CA ARG A 731 -2.58 -3.72 4.89
C ARG A 731 -2.76 -2.32 4.31
N SER A 732 -4.00 -1.93 4.01
CA SER A 732 -4.34 -0.60 3.50
C SER A 732 -4.28 0.51 4.56
N MET A 733 -4.11 0.15 5.83
CA MET A 733 -3.99 1.05 6.99
C MET A 733 -2.54 1.16 7.51
N LEU A 734 -1.66 0.26 7.06
CA LEU A 734 -0.22 0.24 7.33
C LEU A 734 0.56 1.11 6.34
#